data_AF-A0A938GF48-F1
#
_entry.id   AF-A0A938GF48-F1
#
_cell.length_a   1.000
_cell.length_b   1.000
_cell.length_c   1.000
_cell.angle_alpha   90.00
_cell.angle_beta   90.00
_cell.angle_gamma   90.00
#
_symmetry.space_group_name_H-M   'P 1'
#
loop_
_entity.id
_entity.type
_entity.pdbx_description
1 polymer ?
#
loop_
_entity_poly.entity_id
_entity_poly.type
_entity_poly.pdbx_seq_one_letter_code
_entity_poly.pdbx_strand_id
1 'polypeptide(L)'
;MNSINTSGKSRIAGRLFSPSPSSLRIPRGFYPEAQGCEERATLADWEDVGPTPTGFRLRPWESRNPLGIGKQVTEPWKERRGLTHSQTSQPRLSRFALALSLSVSLISLATAAPADKNAAGAAAKKKEKPVEVSFSQKRGCFERPFELRLTASVAGVEILYTTDGTTPSATNGTLFTGPIKIEQTTVLRAAAIKKGAKEIRVKTHTYIFPADVIRQSNDGLPPAGWPYMWGPNKVDFGMDPRVVEDPKYRDGIIGDLKSLPSMSLVMDLEDLFGKERGIYAEARLSGRENEKLCSLELIQPDGSDGFQIDCGIRIRGGFSRMPMNPKHSFRFFFRKEYGDGKLNHPVFGKDAAKEFDGFDLRTAQNYSWHMGGDPQAIFIRDQFNRDTQLAMGHPAARGNFYHLYINGQYWGLYNTCERAEASFAESYLGGNKDDYDVIKNRGGFASGAGQKTSPYATDGNIEAWKRLYALAKSGLGNSETYQKTLGNNPDGTRNPKYDVLLDPVNLIDYMLVIFYGGNMDSPASKFMGNNMANNWYGIRSRKGDQGFRFFIWDAEHTLLELDEDRTGPFPAGDQFEQSNPQWLWQQCLESAEFRMLVADRIQRHFFNEGALTPKSVLARLLVRKKEIERAVVCESARWGDIQGGFPFGGPSRRGPDGGDPGPLTRDVEWKTAIDRIVNGYFPKRTTVVLDQLWMQGLWPDLAAPTLNQHGGHVARGFALTLKAGEGAIYFTLDGSDPRSLGGKTSPKAKTFETPIPISESCVVKCRAFSNGEWSPLNEARFSVAAKP
;
A
#
# COMPACT_ATOMS: atom_id res chain seq x y z
N MET A 1 -15.95 54.92 12.35
CA MET A 1 -16.88 56.06 12.28
C MET A 1 -17.62 55.98 10.96
N ASN A 2 -18.97 55.93 11.03
CA ASN A 2 -20.01 56.37 10.08
C ASN A 2 -19.84 56.02 8.58
N SER A 3 -20.83 55.54 7.81
CA SER A 3 -22.30 55.51 7.89
C SER A 3 -22.77 54.67 6.67
N ILE A 4 -23.58 53.61 6.80
CA ILE A 4 -25.06 53.57 6.89
C ILE A 4 -25.80 53.73 5.54
N ASN A 5 -26.58 52.69 5.22
CA ASN A 5 -27.88 52.63 4.50
C ASN A 5 -27.91 52.76 2.96
N THR A 6 -28.81 52.11 2.21
CA THR A 6 -30.05 51.36 2.52
C THR A 6 -30.57 50.62 1.28
N SER A 7 -31.31 49.53 1.51
CA SER A 7 -32.52 49.05 0.79
C SER A 7 -32.44 48.71 -0.71
N GLY A 8 -33.13 47.69 -1.25
CA GLY A 8 -34.29 46.97 -0.74
C GLY A 8 -34.62 45.73 -1.60
N LYS A 9 -35.56 44.95 -1.07
CA LYS A 9 -36.06 43.66 -1.56
C LYS A 9 -37.17 43.83 -2.63
N SER A 10 -37.25 42.90 -3.59
CA SER A 10 -38.46 42.13 -4.00
C SER A 10 -38.23 41.48 -5.38
N ARG A 11 -38.11 40.15 -5.52
CA ARG A 11 -39.15 39.10 -5.71
C ARG A 11 -39.57 38.85 -7.18
N ILE A 12 -39.38 37.57 -7.57
CA ILE A 12 -40.26 36.67 -8.36
C ILE A 12 -39.97 36.46 -9.87
N ALA A 13 -39.81 35.15 -10.16
CA ALA A 13 -40.14 34.34 -11.35
C ALA A 13 -39.29 34.41 -12.64
N GLY A 14 -38.71 33.24 -12.97
CA GLY A 14 -39.28 32.43 -14.04
C GLY A 14 -38.47 32.23 -15.32
N ARG A 15 -38.12 30.94 -15.55
CA ARG A 15 -37.89 30.23 -16.83
C ARG A 15 -36.55 30.38 -17.58
N LEU A 16 -35.90 29.21 -17.69
CA LEU A 16 -35.41 28.52 -18.91
C LEU A 16 -34.72 29.36 -19.98
N PHE A 17 -33.46 29.04 -20.30
CA PHE A 17 -33.03 28.44 -21.59
C PHE A 17 -31.50 28.29 -21.61
N SER A 18 -31.04 27.15 -22.16
CA SER A 18 -29.63 26.83 -22.45
C SER A 18 -28.98 27.83 -23.41
N PRO A 19 -27.63 27.84 -23.48
CA PRO A 19 -27.03 27.87 -24.81
C PRO A 19 -25.80 26.96 -24.98
N SER A 20 -25.72 26.38 -26.18
CA SER A 20 -24.53 25.79 -26.82
C SER A 20 -23.55 26.89 -27.25
N PRO A 21 -22.22 26.67 -27.22
CA PRO A 21 -21.24 27.65 -27.68
C PRO A 21 -20.93 27.51 -29.18
N SER A 22 -21.00 28.64 -29.88
CA SER A 22 -20.50 28.87 -31.23
C SER A 22 -18.99 29.09 -31.24
N SER A 23 -18.39 28.63 -32.34
CA SER A 23 -16.98 28.71 -32.69
C SER A 23 -16.55 30.12 -33.10
N LEU A 24 -15.33 30.52 -32.69
CA LEU A 24 -14.64 31.69 -33.21
C LEU A 24 -13.17 31.36 -33.49
N ARG A 25 -12.82 31.41 -34.78
CA ARG A 25 -11.46 31.33 -35.33
C ARG A 25 -10.77 32.68 -35.19
N ILE A 26 -9.46 32.67 -34.91
CA ILE A 26 -8.52 33.77 -35.15
C ILE A 26 -7.22 33.17 -35.74
N PRO A 27 -6.52 33.85 -36.68
CA PRO A 27 -5.73 33.22 -37.73
C PRO A 27 -4.22 33.09 -37.42
N ARG A 28 -3.56 32.16 -38.13
CA ARG A 28 -2.10 31.96 -38.14
C ARG A 28 -1.43 32.89 -39.16
N GLY A 29 -0.27 33.43 -38.78
CA GLY A 29 0.67 34.11 -39.68
C GLY A 29 2.13 33.77 -39.35
N PHE A 30 2.85 33.33 -40.40
CA PHE A 30 4.29 33.47 -40.71
C PHE A 30 5.39 32.95 -39.77
N TYR A 31 6.19 31.98 -40.24
CA TYR A 31 7.60 32.11 -40.73
C TYR A 31 8.22 30.71 -41.05
N PRO A 32 9.36 30.57 -41.76
CA PRO A 32 9.42 30.07 -43.13
C PRO A 32 10.08 28.68 -43.33
N GLU A 33 10.08 28.28 -44.60
CA GLU A 33 10.61 27.07 -45.25
C GLU A 33 12.09 26.76 -44.94
N ALA A 34 12.39 25.46 -44.82
CA ALA A 34 13.62 24.86 -45.32
C ALA A 34 13.36 23.41 -45.78
N GLN A 35 13.78 23.16 -47.01
CA GLN A 35 13.59 21.95 -47.82
C GLN A 35 14.41 20.75 -47.31
N GLY A 36 13.98 19.53 -47.67
CA GLY A 36 14.93 18.41 -47.81
C GLY A 36 14.37 17.00 -47.72
N CYS A 37 14.21 16.39 -48.90
CA CYS A 37 14.22 14.95 -49.20
C CYS A 37 12.98 14.08 -48.90
N GLU A 38 12.29 13.82 -50.01
CA GLU A 38 11.43 12.68 -50.32
C GLU A 38 12.14 11.33 -50.12
N GLU A 39 11.41 10.33 -49.66
CA GLU A 39 11.41 9.00 -50.29
C GLU A 39 10.07 8.26 -50.03
N ARG A 40 9.69 7.48 -51.03
CA ARG A 40 8.33 7.03 -51.39
C ARG A 40 7.86 5.76 -50.66
N ALA A 41 6.54 5.57 -50.81
CA ALA A 41 5.78 4.31 -50.93
C ALA A 41 5.22 3.71 -49.62
N THR A 42 3.96 3.29 -49.52
CA THR A 42 2.77 3.32 -50.39
C THR A 42 1.55 3.06 -49.48
N LEU A 43 0.45 3.75 -49.72
CA LEU A 43 -0.88 3.45 -49.16
C LEU A 43 -1.51 2.31 -49.96
N ALA A 44 -1.98 1.27 -49.27
CA ALA A 44 -3.04 0.39 -49.75
C ALA A 44 -3.80 -0.20 -48.55
N ASP A 45 -5.11 -0.07 -48.63
CA ASP A 45 -6.17 -0.92 -48.06
C ASP A 45 -6.42 -0.92 -46.54
N TRP A 46 -7.26 0.03 -46.11
CA TRP A 46 -8.10 -0.08 -44.90
C TRP A 46 -9.55 0.22 -45.27
N GLU A 47 -10.29 -0.79 -45.73
CA GLU A 47 -11.73 -0.88 -45.57
C GLU A 47 -12.06 -2.23 -44.93
N ASP A 48 -13.14 -2.23 -44.13
CA ASP A 48 -13.73 -3.34 -43.38
C ASP A 48 -13.08 -3.75 -42.03
N VAL A 49 -13.46 -3.02 -40.98
CA VAL A 49 -13.66 -3.60 -39.64
C VAL A 49 -15.07 -3.26 -39.19
N GLY A 50 -15.94 -4.27 -39.20
CA GLY A 50 -17.33 -4.19 -38.72
C GLY A 50 -17.44 -3.80 -37.24
N PRO A 51 -18.67 -3.48 -36.77
CA PRO A 51 -18.88 -2.92 -35.45
C PRO A 51 -18.50 -3.91 -34.34
N THR A 52 -17.66 -3.44 -33.43
CA THR A 52 -17.45 -4.06 -32.11
C THR A 52 -18.78 -4.12 -31.34
N PRO A 53 -19.07 -5.20 -30.60
CA PRO A 53 -20.25 -5.24 -29.76
C PRO A 53 -20.03 -4.38 -28.52
N THR A 54 -20.38 -3.09 -28.61
CA THR A 54 -20.64 -2.25 -27.44
C THR A 54 -21.96 -2.70 -26.82
N GLY A 55 -21.88 -3.50 -25.74
CA GLY A 55 -23.05 -4.12 -25.16
C GLY A 55 -22.96 -4.33 -23.64
N PHE A 56 -22.40 -3.39 -22.89
CA PHE A 56 -22.63 -3.30 -21.44
C PHE A 56 -22.85 -1.85 -21.03
N ARG A 57 -24.10 -1.37 -21.20
CA ARG A 57 -24.63 -0.36 -20.28
C ARG A 57 -25.24 -1.13 -19.11
N LEU A 58 -24.77 -0.85 -17.89
CA LEU A 58 -25.53 -1.21 -16.70
C LEU A 58 -26.93 -0.60 -16.86
N ARG A 59 -27.97 -1.43 -16.76
CA ARG A 59 -29.35 -0.92 -16.80
C ARG A 59 -29.53 0.02 -15.61
N PRO A 60 -30.21 1.18 -15.80
CA PRO A 60 -30.71 1.96 -14.68
C PRO A 60 -31.53 1.07 -13.74
N TRP A 61 -31.66 1.49 -12.49
CA TRP A 61 -32.51 0.84 -11.49
C TRP A 61 -33.97 0.86 -11.97
N GLU A 62 -34.37 -0.17 -12.72
CA GLU A 62 -35.76 -0.44 -13.05
C GLU A 62 -36.24 -1.60 -12.19
N SER A 63 -37.14 -1.28 -11.27
CA SER A 63 -37.93 -2.21 -10.48
C SER A 63 -38.65 -3.21 -11.40
N ARG A 64 -38.33 -4.51 -11.32
CA ARG A 64 -39.17 -5.56 -11.89
C ARG A 64 -39.86 -6.34 -10.79
N ASN A 65 -41.20 -6.25 -10.77
CA ASN A 65 -42.06 -7.28 -10.22
C ASN A 65 -42.81 -7.95 -11.40
N PRO A 66 -43.03 -9.27 -11.41
CA PRO A 66 -43.34 -10.05 -12.59
C PRO A 66 -44.86 -10.18 -12.81
N LEU A 67 -45.28 -10.41 -14.05
CA LEU A 67 -46.41 -11.28 -14.45
C LEU A 67 -46.62 -11.12 -15.97
N GLY A 68 -46.65 -12.24 -16.70
CA GLY A 68 -46.87 -12.24 -18.15
C GLY A 68 -46.65 -13.61 -18.76
N ILE A 69 -47.67 -14.46 -18.64
CA ILE A 69 -47.76 -15.81 -19.19
C ILE A 69 -47.83 -15.75 -20.73
N GLY A 70 -47.09 -16.63 -21.41
CA GLY A 70 -47.24 -16.90 -22.84
C GLY A 70 -46.57 -18.22 -23.23
N LYS A 71 -47.37 -19.27 -23.42
CA LYS A 71 -47.00 -20.64 -23.83
C LYS A 71 -46.73 -20.75 -25.34
N GLN A 72 -45.81 -21.66 -25.71
CA GLN A 72 -45.88 -22.68 -26.80
C GLN A 72 -44.53 -23.43 -26.79
N VAL A 73 -44.37 -24.68 -26.30
CA VAL A 73 -44.72 -26.01 -26.88
C VAL A 73 -44.26 -26.11 -28.35
N THR A 74 -43.22 -26.89 -28.70
CA THR A 74 -43.28 -28.37 -28.91
C THR A 74 -41.95 -29.13 -28.65
N GLU A 75 -42.08 -30.24 -27.93
CA GLU A 75 -41.23 -31.44 -27.72
C GLU A 75 -41.27 -32.42 -28.96
N PRO A 76 -40.72 -33.67 -29.01
CA PRO A 76 -39.79 -34.41 -28.12
C PRO A 76 -38.81 -35.51 -28.77
N TRP A 77 -38.03 -36.18 -27.89
CA TRP A 77 -37.52 -37.59 -27.88
C TRP A 77 -36.28 -38.05 -28.69
N LYS A 78 -35.25 -38.56 -27.97
CA LYS A 78 -34.97 -40.02 -27.82
C LYS A 78 -33.93 -40.36 -26.72
N GLU A 79 -34.28 -41.37 -25.93
CA GLU A 79 -33.57 -42.03 -24.82
C GLU A 79 -32.38 -42.93 -25.23
N ARG A 80 -31.49 -43.23 -24.26
CA ARG A 80 -31.33 -44.54 -23.53
C ARG A 80 -29.93 -44.56 -22.85
N ARG A 81 -29.79 -44.69 -21.52
CA ARG A 81 -30.02 -45.79 -20.52
C ARG A 81 -28.67 -46.36 -20.03
N GLY A 82 -28.60 -46.56 -18.70
CA GLY A 82 -27.63 -47.38 -17.96
C GLY A 82 -26.96 -46.55 -16.85
N LEU A 83 -26.96 -46.87 -15.55
CA LEU A 83 -27.20 -48.11 -14.80
C LEU A 83 -27.53 -47.77 -13.32
N THR A 84 -28.49 -48.51 -12.73
CA THR A 84 -28.65 -49.04 -11.34
C THR A 84 -28.14 -48.25 -10.12
N HIS A 85 -28.99 -47.84 -9.15
CA HIS A 85 -29.44 -48.55 -7.90
C HIS A 85 -28.27 -49.08 -7.03
N SER A 86 -28.14 -48.81 -5.71
CA SER A 86 -29.08 -48.85 -4.57
C SER A 86 -28.57 -47.95 -3.41
N GLN A 87 -29.41 -47.20 -2.67
CA GLN A 87 -30.07 -47.57 -1.37
C GLN A 87 -29.09 -48.19 -0.33
N THR A 88 -29.04 -47.85 0.97
CA THR A 88 -30.02 -47.24 1.90
C THR A 88 -29.39 -46.96 3.29
N SER A 89 -29.93 -45.92 3.97
CA SER A 89 -30.27 -45.77 5.42
C SER A 89 -29.32 -46.17 6.58
N GLN A 90 -28.92 -45.16 7.37
CA GLN A 90 -29.27 -44.84 8.80
C GLN A 90 -29.89 -45.95 9.71
N PRO A 91 -29.83 -45.89 11.08
CA PRO A 91 -29.96 -44.66 11.90
C PRO A 91 -29.25 -44.54 13.29
N ARG A 92 -29.35 -43.29 13.77
CA ARG A 92 -29.33 -42.64 15.11
C ARG A 92 -29.59 -43.48 16.38
N LEU A 93 -29.09 -42.97 17.53
CA LEU A 93 -29.82 -42.37 18.69
C LEU A 93 -28.87 -42.30 19.93
N SER A 94 -28.45 -41.13 20.45
CA SER A 94 -29.13 -40.13 21.30
C SER A 94 -29.00 -40.37 22.83
N ARG A 95 -28.53 -39.36 23.57
CA ARG A 95 -29.02 -38.82 24.89
C ARG A 95 -28.09 -37.67 25.33
N PHE A 96 -28.58 -36.42 25.46
CA PHE A 96 -29.09 -35.75 26.69
C PHE A 96 -28.12 -35.88 27.89
N ALA A 97 -27.76 -34.88 28.70
CA ALA A 97 -28.11 -33.46 28.82
C ALA A 97 -27.15 -32.79 29.84
N LEU A 98 -27.25 -31.45 29.90
CA LEU A 98 -27.08 -30.56 31.06
C LEU A 98 -25.68 -30.05 31.46
N ALA A 99 -25.68 -28.73 31.62
CA ALA A 99 -24.61 -27.84 32.02
C ALA A 99 -24.35 -27.86 33.54
N LEU A 100 -23.13 -27.52 33.93
CA LEU A 100 -22.87 -26.74 35.14
C LEU A 100 -21.54 -25.99 35.01
N SER A 101 -21.56 -24.70 35.30
CA SER A 101 -20.42 -23.80 35.44
C SER A 101 -19.62 -24.11 36.71
N LEU A 102 -18.29 -24.15 36.63
CA LEU A 102 -17.42 -23.84 37.77
C LEU A 102 -15.99 -23.51 37.30
N SER A 103 -15.53 -22.33 37.70
CA SER A 103 -14.18 -21.80 37.62
C SER A 103 -13.23 -22.58 38.54
N VAL A 104 -12.12 -23.09 38.02
CA VAL A 104 -11.01 -23.62 38.82
C VAL A 104 -9.66 -23.29 38.19
N SER A 105 -8.78 -22.75 39.02
CA SER A 105 -7.40 -22.36 38.78
C SER A 105 -6.50 -23.52 38.34
N LEU A 106 -5.63 -23.28 37.36
CA LEU A 106 -4.62 -24.22 36.87
C LEU A 106 -3.49 -24.42 37.88
N ILE A 107 -3.41 -25.61 38.47
CA ILE A 107 -2.20 -26.16 39.10
C ILE A 107 -1.61 -27.18 38.11
N SER A 108 -0.39 -26.93 37.66
CA SER A 108 0.36 -27.84 36.80
C SER A 108 1.02 -28.93 37.64
N LEU A 109 0.51 -30.17 37.57
CA LEU A 109 1.21 -31.38 38.04
C LEU A 109 1.73 -32.13 36.82
N ALA A 110 3.05 -32.18 36.67
CA ALA A 110 3.73 -32.97 35.67
C ALA A 110 3.74 -34.45 36.09
N THR A 111 3.13 -35.32 35.28
CA THR A 111 3.30 -36.78 35.38
C THR A 111 4.35 -37.23 34.36
N ALA A 112 5.39 -37.90 34.86
CA ALA A 112 6.49 -38.46 34.07
C ALA A 112 6.03 -39.67 33.23
N ALA A 113 6.40 -39.69 31.95
CA ALA A 113 6.34 -40.87 31.07
C ALA A 113 7.59 -41.75 31.25
N PRO A 114 7.52 -43.07 31.04
CA PRO A 114 8.63 -43.99 31.31
C PRO A 114 9.75 -43.89 30.25
N ALA A 115 10.97 -44.14 30.72
CA ALA A 115 12.22 -43.97 30.00
C ALA A 115 12.45 -45.02 28.90
N ASP A 116 12.66 -44.55 27.66
CA ASP A 116 13.31 -45.33 26.60
C ASP A 116 14.82 -45.41 26.87
N LYS A 117 15.29 -46.63 27.13
CA LYS A 117 16.72 -46.96 27.21
C LYS A 117 17.27 -47.12 25.80
N ASN A 118 17.78 -46.02 25.23
CA ASN A 118 18.81 -46.03 24.19
C ASN A 118 19.48 -44.65 24.13
N ALA A 119 20.34 -44.36 25.11
CA ALA A 119 21.20 -43.18 25.11
C ALA A 119 22.65 -43.60 25.40
N ALA A 120 23.35 -43.99 24.33
CA ALA A 120 24.80 -44.07 24.32
C ALA A 120 25.33 -43.13 23.24
N GLY A 121 25.99 -42.05 23.65
CA GLY A 121 27.01 -41.37 22.84
C GLY A 121 26.57 -40.26 21.89
N ALA A 122 25.88 -39.23 22.38
CA ALA A 122 25.93 -37.92 21.72
C ALA A 122 26.34 -36.86 22.77
N ALA A 123 27.66 -36.65 22.91
CA ALA A 123 28.17 -35.51 23.65
C ALA A 123 27.65 -34.24 22.96
N ALA A 124 26.72 -33.53 23.61
CA ALA A 124 26.30 -32.21 23.17
C ALA A 124 27.54 -31.31 23.13
N LYS A 125 28.07 -31.05 21.93
CA LYS A 125 29.11 -30.04 21.73
C LYS A 125 28.54 -28.72 22.24
N LYS A 126 29.02 -28.21 23.37
CA LYS A 126 28.80 -26.82 23.79
C LYS A 126 29.25 -25.95 22.60
N LYS A 127 28.30 -25.30 21.92
CA LYS A 127 28.64 -24.24 20.97
C LYS A 127 29.37 -23.16 21.78
N GLU A 128 30.65 -22.96 21.53
CA GLU A 128 31.37 -21.80 22.06
C GLU A 128 30.60 -20.54 21.64
N LYS A 129 30.34 -19.64 22.59
CA LYS A 129 29.74 -18.35 22.26
C LYS A 129 30.70 -17.56 21.37
N PRO A 130 30.23 -16.91 20.30
CA PRO A 130 31.06 -16.04 19.48
C PRO A 130 31.72 -14.94 20.32
N VAL A 131 32.95 -14.57 19.97
CA VAL A 131 33.63 -13.43 20.59
C VAL A 131 32.93 -12.15 20.12
N GLU A 132 32.48 -11.33 21.07
CA GLU A 132 31.77 -10.09 20.77
C GLU A 132 32.71 -8.90 20.86
N VAL A 133 32.67 -8.02 19.87
CA VAL A 133 33.31 -6.71 19.91
C VAL A 133 32.35 -5.69 20.53
N SER A 134 32.87 -4.85 21.42
CA SER A 134 32.16 -3.73 22.02
C SER A 134 32.86 -2.42 21.67
N PHE A 135 32.05 -1.37 21.55
CA PHE A 135 32.46 -0.05 21.15
C PHE A 135 32.22 0.89 22.34
N SER A 136 33.17 1.75 22.66
CA SER A 136 33.03 2.70 23.77
C SER A 136 31.97 3.77 23.54
N GLN A 137 31.54 3.96 22.29
CA GLN A 137 30.43 4.82 21.91
C GLN A 137 29.39 4.07 21.09
N LYS A 138 28.10 4.37 21.35
CA LYS A 138 26.99 3.89 20.54
C LYS A 138 27.03 4.55 19.15
N ARG A 139 26.54 3.84 18.12
CA ARG A 139 26.15 4.44 16.84
C ARG A 139 25.19 5.62 17.08
N GLY A 140 25.16 6.62 16.20
CA GLY A 140 24.36 7.82 16.45
C GLY A 140 24.76 9.03 15.65
N CYS A 141 24.09 10.15 15.94
CA CYS A 141 24.42 11.47 15.43
C CYS A 141 25.32 12.22 16.44
N PHE A 142 26.41 12.82 15.96
CA PHE A 142 27.43 13.48 16.77
C PHE A 142 27.72 14.89 16.25
N GLU A 143 28.12 15.77 17.19
CA GLU A 143 28.45 17.18 16.90
C GLU A 143 29.91 17.50 17.21
N ARG A 144 30.60 16.64 17.94
CA ARG A 144 31.99 16.84 18.37
C ARG A 144 32.81 15.58 18.15
N PRO A 145 34.09 15.71 17.74
CA PRO A 145 35.00 14.58 17.65
C PRO A 145 35.16 13.85 18.98
N PHE A 146 35.47 12.56 18.91
CA PHE A 146 35.74 11.72 20.09
C PHE A 146 36.75 10.61 19.78
N GLU A 147 37.29 10.01 20.84
CA GLU A 147 38.12 8.81 20.75
C GLU A 147 37.27 7.55 20.96
N LEU A 148 37.21 6.71 19.94
CA LEU A 148 36.56 5.42 19.98
C LEU A 148 37.53 4.33 20.44
N ARG A 149 37.13 3.56 21.45
CA ARG A 149 37.85 2.37 21.91
C ARG A 149 37.03 1.12 21.61
N LEU A 150 37.72 0.06 21.20
CA LEU A 150 37.14 -1.25 20.96
C LEU A 150 37.62 -2.22 22.04
N THR A 151 36.74 -3.11 22.48
CA THR A 151 37.06 -4.19 23.43
C THR A 151 36.44 -5.49 22.95
N ALA A 152 37.03 -6.63 23.32
CA ALA A 152 36.47 -7.95 23.03
C ALA A 152 35.94 -8.61 24.30
N SER A 153 34.94 -9.48 24.16
CA SER A 153 34.36 -10.24 25.29
C SER A 153 35.32 -11.27 25.92
N VAL A 154 36.45 -11.54 25.27
CA VAL A 154 37.49 -12.47 25.72
C VAL A 154 38.86 -11.80 25.59
N ALA A 155 39.75 -12.03 26.56
CA ALA A 155 41.13 -11.52 26.51
C ALA A 155 42.01 -12.29 25.51
N GLY A 156 43.06 -11.64 25.00
CA GLY A 156 44.06 -12.28 24.12
C GLY A 156 43.62 -12.50 22.68
N VAL A 157 42.58 -11.78 22.22
CA VAL A 157 42.16 -11.75 20.82
C VAL A 157 42.55 -10.42 20.19
N GLU A 158 42.91 -10.45 18.91
CA GLU A 158 43.16 -9.26 18.12
C GLU A 158 41.81 -8.73 17.60
N ILE A 159 41.65 -7.41 17.52
CA ILE A 159 40.48 -6.78 16.89
C ILE A 159 40.96 -6.12 15.60
N LEU A 160 40.37 -6.51 14.47
CA LEU A 160 40.56 -5.80 13.21
C LEU A 160 39.34 -4.93 12.92
N TYR A 161 39.56 -3.80 12.27
CA TYR A 161 38.50 -2.93 11.81
C TYR A 161 38.73 -2.39 10.40
N THR A 162 37.66 -1.97 9.76
CA THR A 162 37.63 -1.28 8.47
C THR A 162 36.69 -0.08 8.54
N THR A 163 36.94 0.92 7.70
CA THR A 163 36.13 2.14 7.59
C THR A 163 35.58 2.37 6.18
N ASP A 164 35.81 1.43 5.27
CA ASP A 164 35.42 1.47 3.86
C ASP A 164 34.17 0.62 3.55
N GLY A 165 33.54 0.04 4.57
CA GLY A 165 32.36 -0.82 4.46
C GLY A 165 32.67 -2.30 4.20
N THR A 166 33.92 -2.67 3.92
CA THR A 166 34.32 -4.07 3.69
C THR A 166 34.35 -4.87 4.99
N THR A 167 34.15 -6.19 4.91
CA THR A 167 34.32 -7.07 6.08
C THR A 167 35.78 -7.06 6.54
N PRO A 168 36.09 -6.76 7.82
CA PRO A 168 37.46 -6.81 8.31
C PRO A 168 38.04 -8.22 8.25
N SER A 169 39.21 -8.35 7.65
CA SER A 169 39.98 -9.60 7.56
C SER A 169 41.47 -9.32 7.71
N ALA A 170 42.29 -10.36 7.82
CA ALA A 170 43.74 -10.19 7.96
C ALA A 170 44.42 -9.48 6.77
N THR A 171 43.77 -9.40 5.61
CA THR A 171 44.35 -8.80 4.39
C THR A 171 43.92 -7.36 4.14
N ASN A 172 42.79 -6.91 4.69
CA ASN A 172 42.24 -5.56 4.49
C ASN A 172 41.94 -4.80 5.80
N GLY A 173 41.91 -5.49 6.95
CA GLY A 173 41.57 -4.92 8.23
C GLY A 173 42.77 -4.25 8.91
N THR A 174 42.52 -3.13 9.58
CA THR A 174 43.49 -2.45 10.43
C THR A 174 43.47 -3.04 11.82
N LEU A 175 44.64 -3.40 12.37
CA LEU A 175 44.75 -3.87 13.75
C LEU A 175 44.47 -2.74 14.73
N PHE A 176 43.52 -2.96 15.64
CA PHE A 176 43.22 -2.02 16.72
C PHE A 176 44.31 -2.10 17.81
N THR A 177 45.19 -1.09 17.83
CA THR A 177 46.28 -0.96 18.81
C THR A 177 46.12 0.23 19.76
N GLY A 178 45.16 1.12 19.50
CA GLY A 178 44.90 2.33 20.28
C GLY A 178 43.60 3.01 19.85
N PRO A 179 43.18 4.08 20.55
CA PRO A 179 41.92 4.77 20.26
C PRO A 179 41.85 5.29 18.81
N ILE A 180 40.67 5.18 18.21
CA ILE A 180 40.40 5.64 16.86
C ILE A 180 39.73 7.02 16.97
N LYS A 181 40.33 8.05 16.38
CA LYS A 181 39.73 9.38 16.35
C LYS A 181 38.59 9.41 15.34
N ILE A 182 37.38 9.73 15.80
CA ILE A 182 36.19 9.91 14.96
C ILE A 182 35.83 11.39 14.98
N GLU A 183 36.01 12.07 13.85
CA GLU A 183 35.82 13.52 13.73
C GLU A 183 34.85 13.96 12.62
N GLN A 184 34.42 13.01 11.81
CA GLN A 184 33.49 13.19 10.70
C GLN A 184 32.65 11.91 10.53
N THR A 185 31.69 11.94 9.60
CA THR A 185 30.82 10.79 9.34
C THR A 185 31.67 9.57 9.00
N THR A 186 31.55 8.52 9.80
CA THR A 186 32.43 7.35 9.72
C THR A 186 31.59 6.10 9.92
N VAL A 187 31.69 5.18 8.97
CA VAL A 187 31.25 3.79 9.17
C VAL A 187 32.42 3.01 9.73
N LEU A 188 32.19 2.16 10.73
CA LEU A 188 33.22 1.31 11.29
C LEU A 188 32.70 -0.11 11.49
N ARG A 189 33.36 -1.06 10.84
CA ARG A 189 33.11 -2.49 11.00
C ARG A 189 34.27 -3.08 11.78
N ALA A 190 33.98 -3.85 12.83
CA ALA A 190 35.00 -4.46 13.65
C ALA A 190 34.71 -5.95 13.90
N ALA A 191 35.79 -6.73 13.97
CA ALA A 191 35.76 -8.17 14.14
C ALA A 191 36.92 -8.62 15.02
N ALA A 192 36.64 -9.51 15.97
CA ALA A 192 37.69 -10.16 16.75
C ALA A 192 38.24 -11.37 15.98
N ILE A 193 39.57 -11.44 15.83
CA ILE A 193 40.27 -12.56 15.22
C ILE A 193 40.91 -13.41 16.30
N LYS A 194 40.51 -14.68 16.33
CA LYS A 194 41.19 -15.74 17.10
C LYS A 194 41.65 -16.82 16.12
N LYS A 195 42.93 -17.19 16.19
CA LYS A 195 43.51 -18.26 15.37
C LYS A 195 42.69 -19.55 15.54
N GLY A 196 42.06 -20.02 14.46
CA GLY A 196 41.21 -21.22 14.45
C GLY A 196 39.72 -21.02 14.80
N ALA A 197 39.25 -19.78 15.02
CA ALA A 197 37.83 -19.51 15.21
C ALA A 197 37.03 -19.68 13.90
N LYS A 198 35.88 -20.37 13.99
CA LYS A 198 35.01 -20.67 12.84
C LYS A 198 33.97 -19.60 12.52
N GLU A 199 33.67 -18.70 13.45
CA GLU A 199 32.69 -17.62 13.25
C GLU A 199 33.28 -16.31 13.76
N ILE A 200 33.47 -15.36 12.85
CA ILE A 200 33.80 -13.97 13.15
C ILE A 200 32.49 -13.18 13.01
N ARG A 201 31.90 -12.75 14.12
CA ARG A 201 30.76 -11.83 14.06
C ARG A 201 31.28 -10.41 13.89
N VAL A 202 30.96 -9.81 12.75
CA VAL A 202 31.27 -8.41 12.48
C VAL A 202 30.24 -7.55 13.21
N LYS A 203 30.70 -6.50 13.88
CA LYS A 203 29.82 -5.48 14.44
C LYS A 203 30.06 -4.17 13.73
N THR A 204 28.97 -3.56 13.28
CA THR A 204 28.98 -2.32 12.49
C THR A 204 28.37 -1.19 13.30
N HIS A 205 29.07 -0.06 13.40
CA HIS A 205 28.57 1.20 13.94
C HIS A 205 28.76 2.31 12.90
N THR A 206 27.69 3.06 12.62
CA THR A 206 27.79 4.33 11.88
C THR A 206 27.71 5.51 12.85
N TYR A 207 28.66 6.43 12.72
CA TYR A 207 28.70 7.71 13.43
C TYR A 207 28.43 8.82 12.42
N ILE A 208 27.28 9.50 12.54
CA ILE A 208 26.84 10.52 11.59
C ILE A 208 27.20 11.90 12.15
N PHE A 209 27.90 12.72 11.37
CA PHE A 209 28.17 14.12 11.71
C PHE A 209 27.41 15.01 10.74
N PRO A 210 26.22 15.53 11.09
CA PRO A 210 25.41 16.32 10.15
C PRO A 210 26.13 17.52 9.54
N ALA A 211 27.05 18.15 10.28
CA ALA A 211 27.88 19.25 9.79
C ALA A 211 28.88 18.84 8.69
N ASP A 212 29.29 17.57 8.69
CA ASP A 212 30.08 16.94 7.64
C ASP A 212 29.18 16.49 6.47
N VAL A 213 28.02 15.89 6.78
CA VAL A 213 27.03 15.44 5.78
C VAL A 213 26.64 16.55 4.81
N ILE A 214 26.33 17.75 5.30
CA ILE A 214 25.91 18.86 4.43
C ILE A 214 27.01 19.37 3.47
N ARG A 215 28.25 18.89 3.63
CA ARG A 215 29.41 19.25 2.80
C ARG A 215 29.85 18.12 1.87
N GLN A 216 29.20 16.96 1.93
CA GLN A 216 29.58 15.80 1.13
C GLN A 216 29.47 16.11 -0.37
N SER A 217 30.58 15.87 -1.10
CA SER A 217 30.66 15.94 -2.56
C SER A 217 30.08 17.24 -3.16
N ASN A 218 30.35 18.39 -2.54
CA ASN A 218 29.88 19.69 -3.05
C ASN A 218 30.49 20.08 -4.41
N ASP A 219 31.55 19.41 -4.82
CA ASP A 219 32.20 19.47 -6.13
C ASP A 219 31.64 18.44 -7.14
N GLY A 220 30.68 17.61 -6.71
CA GLY A 220 30.09 16.53 -7.49
C GLY A 220 30.98 15.29 -7.63
N LEU A 221 32.17 15.27 -7.03
CA LEU A 221 33.09 14.13 -7.11
C LEU A 221 32.65 12.98 -6.18
N PRO A 222 32.92 11.72 -6.56
CA PRO A 222 32.66 10.58 -5.68
C PRO A 222 33.43 10.73 -4.35
N PRO A 223 32.88 10.24 -3.24
CA PRO A 223 33.64 10.08 -2.01
C PRO A 223 34.90 9.23 -2.24
N ALA A 224 35.93 9.40 -1.40
CA ALA A 224 37.17 8.65 -1.53
C ALA A 224 36.91 7.12 -1.57
N GLY A 225 37.49 6.45 -2.58
CA GLY A 225 37.31 5.02 -2.82
C GLY A 225 36.04 4.63 -3.57
N TRP A 226 35.11 5.55 -3.81
CA TRP A 226 33.91 5.28 -4.60
C TRP A 226 34.18 5.43 -6.09
N PRO A 227 33.51 4.65 -6.95
CA PRO A 227 33.65 4.78 -8.39
C PRO A 227 32.92 6.02 -8.91
N TYR A 228 33.47 6.64 -9.97
CA TYR A 228 32.83 7.76 -10.68
C TYR A 228 31.54 7.37 -11.41
N MET A 229 31.42 6.10 -11.79
CA MET A 229 30.29 5.57 -12.55
C MET A 229 30.13 4.07 -12.27
N TRP A 230 28.90 3.55 -12.39
CA TRP A 230 28.61 2.13 -12.29
C TRP A 230 27.65 1.71 -13.41
N GLY A 231 28.10 0.82 -14.28
CA GLY A 231 27.33 0.42 -15.45
C GLY A 231 26.84 1.63 -16.29
N PRO A 232 25.64 1.57 -16.87
CA PRO A 232 25.04 2.67 -17.62
C PRO A 232 24.27 3.69 -16.75
N ASN A 233 24.46 3.65 -15.43
CA ASN A 233 23.60 4.38 -14.52
C ASN A 233 23.96 5.86 -14.44
N LYS A 234 22.94 6.69 -14.20
CA LYS A 234 23.12 8.07 -13.77
C LYS A 234 23.70 8.08 -12.35
N VAL A 235 24.61 9.02 -12.11
CA VAL A 235 25.30 9.17 -10.84
C VAL A 235 25.28 10.63 -10.41
N ASP A 236 25.11 10.83 -9.11
CA ASP A 236 25.14 12.10 -8.42
C ASP A 236 25.47 11.78 -6.96
N PHE A 237 26.38 12.53 -6.34
CA PHE A 237 26.79 12.34 -4.94
C PHE A 237 26.51 13.53 -4.04
N GLY A 238 26.32 14.73 -4.61
CA GLY A 238 26.54 15.99 -3.93
C GLY A 238 25.36 16.44 -3.05
N MET A 239 25.70 17.22 -2.03
CA MET A 239 24.77 18.15 -1.40
C MET A 239 24.91 19.51 -2.08
N ASP A 240 23.88 20.00 -2.74
CA ASP A 240 23.88 21.24 -3.50
C ASP A 240 24.06 22.46 -2.58
N PRO A 241 25.17 23.22 -2.70
CA PRO A 241 25.42 24.40 -1.88
C PRO A 241 24.37 25.49 -2.07
N ARG A 242 23.68 25.55 -3.21
CA ARG A 242 22.58 26.50 -3.46
C ARG A 242 21.36 26.23 -2.57
N VAL A 243 21.25 25.05 -1.98
CA VAL A 243 20.26 24.73 -0.94
C VAL A 243 20.89 24.80 0.45
N VAL A 244 22.07 24.20 0.64
CA VAL A 244 22.74 24.13 1.95
C VAL A 244 23.08 25.51 2.50
N GLU A 245 23.51 26.44 1.64
CA GLU A 245 23.95 27.79 2.02
C GLU A 245 22.84 28.85 1.88
N ASP A 246 21.68 28.49 1.33
CA ASP A 246 20.54 29.41 1.20
C ASP A 246 20.12 29.91 2.60
N PRO A 247 20.00 31.24 2.82
CA PRO A 247 19.53 31.81 4.07
C PRO A 247 18.21 31.22 4.62
N LYS A 248 17.36 30.65 3.76
CA LYS A 248 16.12 29.97 4.16
C LYS A 248 16.36 28.64 4.88
N TYR A 249 17.46 27.96 4.59
CA TYR A 249 17.70 26.57 5.02
C TYR A 249 18.97 26.40 5.85
N ARG A 250 20.01 27.23 5.64
CA ARG A 250 21.35 27.05 6.21
C ARG A 250 21.38 26.92 7.73
N ASP A 251 20.49 27.61 8.44
CA ASP A 251 20.41 27.58 9.90
C ASP A 251 19.61 26.36 10.42
N GLY A 252 18.78 25.75 9.57
CA GLY A 252 17.87 24.65 9.93
C GLY A 252 18.29 23.26 9.44
N ILE A 253 19.09 23.18 8.38
CA ILE A 253 19.35 21.93 7.64
C ILE A 253 20.03 20.83 8.47
N ILE A 254 20.88 21.19 9.44
CA ILE A 254 21.45 20.23 10.40
C ILE A 254 20.35 19.58 11.25
N GLY A 255 19.35 20.36 11.67
CA GLY A 255 18.17 19.84 12.36
C GLY A 255 17.25 19.05 11.43
N ASP A 256 17.19 19.42 10.15
CA ASP A 256 16.40 18.71 9.15
C ASP A 256 16.94 17.30 8.90
N LEU A 257 18.27 17.09 8.89
CA LEU A 257 18.91 15.76 8.85
C LEU A 257 18.64 14.89 10.09
N LYS A 258 18.12 15.48 11.17
CA LYS A 258 17.72 14.79 12.40
C LYS A 258 16.20 14.71 12.56
N SER A 259 15.43 15.17 11.55
CA SER A 259 13.96 15.23 11.64
C SER A 259 13.29 13.86 11.54
N LEU A 260 13.98 12.88 10.96
CA LEU A 260 13.56 11.49 10.84
C LEU A 260 14.63 10.55 11.40
N PRO A 261 14.29 9.30 11.78
CA PRO A 261 15.28 8.26 12.00
C PRO A 261 16.09 7.98 10.74
N SER A 262 17.32 7.51 10.93
CA SER A 262 18.24 7.20 9.85
C SER A 262 18.39 5.70 9.67
N MET A 263 18.25 5.22 8.45
CA MET A 263 18.71 3.89 8.06
C MET A 263 20.12 4.01 7.49
N SER A 264 21.08 3.27 8.05
CA SER A 264 22.44 3.18 7.51
C SER A 264 22.66 1.78 6.93
N LEU A 265 22.92 1.70 5.62
CA LEU A 265 23.39 0.46 5.01
C LEU A 265 24.90 0.50 4.80
N VAL A 266 25.56 -0.58 5.23
CA VAL A 266 27.01 -0.73 5.16
C VAL A 266 27.39 -2.05 4.48
N MET A 267 28.09 -1.96 3.36
CA MET A 267 28.51 -3.12 2.57
C MET A 267 29.75 -2.83 1.71
N ASP A 268 30.34 -3.89 1.16
CA ASP A 268 31.46 -3.81 0.22
C ASP A 268 31.07 -3.01 -1.04
N LEU A 269 31.87 -2.01 -1.42
CA LEU A 269 31.64 -1.19 -2.61
C LEU A 269 31.67 -2.03 -3.90
N GLU A 270 32.39 -3.15 -3.93
CA GLU A 270 32.37 -4.07 -5.08
C GLU A 270 31.03 -4.82 -5.20
N ASP A 271 30.39 -5.16 -4.09
CA ASP A 271 29.03 -5.73 -4.10
C ASP A 271 27.95 -4.67 -4.31
N LEU A 272 28.27 -3.39 -4.10
CA LEU A 272 27.35 -2.28 -4.31
C LEU A 272 27.41 -1.75 -5.75
N PHE A 273 28.59 -1.37 -6.23
CA PHE A 273 28.83 -0.67 -7.49
C PHE A 273 29.76 -1.41 -8.47
N GLY A 274 30.43 -2.48 -8.04
CA GLY A 274 31.39 -3.22 -8.86
C GLY A 274 30.78 -3.69 -10.18
N LYS A 275 31.55 -3.59 -11.27
CA LYS A 275 31.04 -3.79 -12.63
C LYS A 275 30.42 -5.18 -12.86
N GLU A 276 31.00 -6.21 -12.25
CA GLU A 276 30.62 -7.61 -12.50
C GLU A 276 29.55 -8.14 -11.53
N ARG A 277 29.51 -7.60 -10.31
CA ARG A 277 28.73 -8.19 -9.22
C ARG A 277 27.98 -7.16 -8.36
N GLY A 278 28.10 -5.87 -8.68
CA GLY A 278 27.53 -4.77 -7.93
C GLY A 278 26.04 -4.64 -8.17
N ILE A 279 25.25 -4.54 -7.09
CA ILE A 279 23.78 -4.46 -7.21
C ILE A 279 23.29 -3.21 -7.95
N TYR A 280 24.06 -2.12 -8.00
CA TYR A 280 23.75 -0.94 -8.83
C TYR A 280 24.14 -1.12 -10.30
N ALA A 281 25.30 -1.72 -10.57
CA ALA A 281 25.74 -2.00 -11.94
C ALA A 281 24.78 -2.99 -12.63
N GLU A 282 24.34 -4.00 -11.88
CA GLU A 282 23.46 -5.08 -12.32
C GLU A 282 22.06 -4.98 -11.69
N ALA A 283 21.53 -3.76 -11.59
CA ALA A 283 20.27 -3.46 -10.90
C ALA A 283 19.08 -4.32 -11.36
N ARG A 284 19.09 -4.86 -12.58
CA ARG A 284 18.00 -5.67 -13.13
C ARG A 284 18.01 -7.13 -12.65
N LEU A 285 19.10 -7.62 -12.09
CA LEU A 285 19.17 -8.99 -11.59
C LEU A 285 18.22 -9.21 -10.41
N SER A 286 17.72 -10.43 -10.28
CA SER A 286 16.74 -10.82 -9.25
C SER A 286 17.05 -12.24 -8.76
N GLY A 287 16.17 -12.91 -8.03
CA GLY A 287 16.50 -14.21 -7.41
C GLY A 287 17.44 -14.14 -6.20
N ARG A 288 17.60 -15.28 -5.54
CA ARG A 288 18.36 -15.43 -4.28
C ARG A 288 19.86 -15.37 -4.51
N GLU A 289 20.30 -15.87 -5.66
CA GLU A 289 21.68 -15.88 -6.14
C GLU A 289 22.28 -14.47 -6.33
N ASN A 290 21.43 -13.44 -6.40
CA ASN A 290 21.84 -12.04 -6.53
C ASN A 290 21.68 -11.25 -5.21
N GLU A 291 21.37 -11.90 -4.08
CA GLU A 291 21.37 -11.26 -2.76
C GLU A 291 22.81 -11.04 -2.27
N LYS A 292 23.12 -9.83 -1.78
CA LYS A 292 24.44 -9.47 -1.23
C LYS A 292 24.40 -9.29 0.27
N LEU A 293 25.51 -9.55 0.94
CA LEU A 293 25.64 -9.29 2.38
C LEU A 293 25.67 -7.78 2.64
N CYS A 294 24.85 -7.32 3.58
CA CYS A 294 24.78 -5.93 4.01
C CYS A 294 24.54 -5.86 5.52
N SER A 295 25.17 -4.90 6.18
CA SER A 295 24.83 -4.52 7.55
C SER A 295 23.83 -3.38 7.50
N LEU A 296 22.69 -3.53 8.17
CA LEU A 296 21.67 -2.50 8.27
C LEU A 296 21.55 -2.01 9.72
N GLU A 297 21.55 -0.70 9.88
CA GLU A 297 21.36 -0.03 11.16
C GLU A 297 20.14 0.88 11.11
N LEU A 298 19.34 0.89 12.18
CA LEU A 298 18.41 1.96 12.48
C LEU A 298 19.03 2.86 13.56
N ILE A 299 19.17 4.15 13.25
CA ILE A 299 19.78 5.14 14.12
C ILE A 299 18.74 6.21 14.45
N GLN A 300 18.47 6.39 15.74
CA GLN A 300 17.51 7.38 16.22
C GLN A 300 18.20 8.73 16.45
N PRO A 301 17.60 9.85 16.02
CA PRO A 301 18.23 11.17 16.15
C PRO A 301 18.32 11.64 17.60
N ASP A 302 17.46 11.12 18.48
CA ASP A 302 17.43 11.39 19.93
C ASP A 302 18.37 10.48 20.73
N GLY A 303 19.10 9.57 20.07
CA GLY A 303 19.99 8.60 20.70
C GLY A 303 19.31 7.42 21.37
N SER A 304 17.98 7.27 21.24
CA SER A 304 17.28 6.06 21.67
C SER A 304 17.76 4.83 20.89
N ASP A 305 17.52 3.65 21.46
CA ASP A 305 18.01 2.41 20.86
C ASP A 305 17.28 2.11 19.54
N GLY A 306 18.05 1.79 18.52
CA GLY A 306 17.58 1.19 17.27
C GLY A 306 18.04 -0.26 17.16
N PHE A 307 18.50 -0.67 15.97
CA PHE A 307 19.04 -2.00 15.77
C PHE A 307 20.29 -1.98 14.87
N GLN A 308 21.03 -3.09 14.93
CA GLN A 308 21.98 -3.50 13.91
C GLN A 308 21.68 -4.94 13.53
N ILE A 309 21.67 -5.23 12.24
CA ILE A 309 21.50 -6.59 11.76
C ILE A 309 22.24 -6.78 10.44
N ASP A 310 22.87 -7.94 10.28
CA ASP A 310 23.37 -8.37 8.99
C ASP A 310 22.27 -9.09 8.21
N CYS A 311 22.13 -8.75 6.94
CA CYS A 311 21.01 -9.16 6.09
C CYS A 311 21.43 -9.28 4.62
N GLY A 312 20.60 -9.97 3.85
CA GLY A 312 20.68 -9.94 2.40
C GLY A 312 20.08 -8.64 1.87
N ILE A 313 20.68 -8.05 0.85
CA ILE A 313 20.16 -6.87 0.16
C ILE A 313 20.06 -7.13 -1.34
N ARG A 314 19.02 -6.56 -1.97
CA ARG A 314 18.91 -6.40 -3.43
C ARG A 314 18.26 -5.09 -3.81
N ILE A 315 18.46 -4.66 -5.05
CA ILE A 315 17.64 -3.63 -5.65
C ILE A 315 16.28 -4.22 -6.06
N ARG A 316 15.19 -3.48 -5.82
CA ARG A 316 13.81 -3.90 -6.16
C ARG A 316 13.10 -2.89 -7.04
N GLY A 317 12.16 -3.40 -7.84
CA GLY A 317 11.16 -2.57 -8.54
C GLY A 317 11.39 -2.41 -10.03
N GLY A 318 10.31 -2.34 -10.81
CA GLY A 318 10.38 -2.22 -12.28
C GLY A 318 11.20 -1.00 -12.72
N PHE A 319 10.63 0.19 -12.53
CA PHE A 319 11.26 1.48 -12.86
C PHE A 319 12.44 1.82 -11.97
N SER A 320 12.38 1.41 -10.69
CA SER A 320 13.47 1.68 -9.77
C SER A 320 14.80 1.11 -10.25
N ARG A 321 14.82 0.01 -11.01
CA ARG A 321 16.04 -0.66 -11.53
C ARG A 321 16.51 -0.10 -12.89
N MET A 322 15.97 1.04 -13.33
CA MET A 322 16.36 1.65 -14.60
C MET A 322 17.65 2.45 -14.45
N PRO A 323 18.57 2.39 -15.44
CA PRO A 323 19.86 3.08 -15.34
C PRO A 323 19.76 4.59 -15.11
N MET A 324 18.76 5.22 -15.71
CA MET A 324 18.52 6.66 -15.55
C MET A 324 18.04 7.08 -14.16
N ASN A 325 17.67 6.13 -13.29
CA ASN A 325 17.26 6.40 -11.93
C ASN A 325 18.45 6.20 -10.97
N PRO A 326 19.12 7.27 -10.51
CA PRO A 326 20.29 7.15 -9.63
C PRO A 326 19.92 6.70 -8.21
N LYS A 327 18.65 6.87 -7.81
CA LYS A 327 18.16 6.57 -6.47
C LYS A 327 17.31 5.30 -6.50
N HIS A 328 17.92 4.18 -6.16
CA HIS A 328 17.26 2.88 -6.20
C HIS A 328 16.55 2.53 -4.89
N SER A 329 15.48 1.74 -4.96
CA SER A 329 14.87 1.10 -3.80
C SER A 329 15.50 -0.24 -3.49
N PHE A 330 15.57 -0.56 -2.21
CA PHE A 330 16.19 -1.79 -1.72
C PHE A 330 15.14 -2.75 -1.16
N ARG A 331 15.44 -4.03 -1.20
CA ARG A 331 14.78 -5.07 -0.42
C ARG A 331 15.80 -5.70 0.51
N PHE A 332 15.42 -5.82 1.77
CA PHE A 332 16.21 -6.51 2.79
C PHE A 332 15.61 -7.88 3.09
N PHE A 333 16.48 -8.87 3.26
CA PHE A 333 16.14 -10.26 3.55
C PHE A 333 16.86 -10.69 4.83
N PHE A 334 16.10 -11.03 5.86
CA PHE A 334 16.66 -11.54 7.10
C PHE A 334 16.72 -13.05 6.98
N ARG A 335 17.94 -13.61 6.91
CA ARG A 335 18.18 -15.05 6.70
C ARG A 335 19.31 -15.54 7.59
N LYS A 336 19.26 -16.81 7.98
CA LYS A 336 20.32 -17.45 8.79
C LYS A 336 21.67 -17.49 8.08
N GLU A 337 21.67 -17.41 6.75
CA GLU A 337 22.86 -17.31 5.91
C GLU A 337 23.61 -15.98 6.10
N TYR A 338 22.90 -14.91 6.50
CA TYR A 338 23.49 -13.58 6.73
C TYR A 338 23.59 -13.21 8.22
N GLY A 339 22.85 -13.87 9.10
CA GLY A 339 22.83 -13.53 10.52
C GLY A 339 21.64 -14.15 11.26
N ASP A 340 20.86 -13.32 11.95
CA ASP A 340 19.86 -13.79 12.92
C ASP A 340 18.61 -14.43 12.27
N GLY A 341 18.43 -14.31 10.96
CA GLY A 341 17.35 -14.98 10.22
C GLY A 341 15.97 -14.33 10.31
N LYS A 342 15.77 -13.41 11.26
CA LYS A 342 14.62 -12.51 11.36
C LYS A 342 15.10 -11.21 11.99
N LEU A 343 14.49 -10.10 11.61
CA LEU A 343 14.59 -8.88 12.39
C LEU A 343 13.50 -8.89 13.47
N ASN A 344 13.87 -8.78 14.74
CA ASN A 344 12.94 -8.57 15.84
C ASN A 344 13.04 -7.11 16.33
N HIS A 345 12.21 -6.25 15.75
CA HIS A 345 12.16 -4.82 16.06
C HIS A 345 10.85 -4.21 15.56
N PRO A 346 10.15 -3.33 16.30
CA PRO A 346 8.87 -2.73 15.90
C PRO A 346 9.02 -1.65 14.80
N VAL A 347 9.58 -1.99 13.64
CA VAL A 347 9.90 -1.04 12.55
C VAL A 347 8.68 -0.22 12.11
N PHE A 348 7.48 -0.80 12.13
CA PHE A 348 6.23 -0.16 11.69
C PHE A 348 5.33 0.30 12.85
N GLY A 349 5.91 0.48 14.03
CA GLY A 349 5.22 0.98 15.22
C GLY A 349 4.67 -0.11 16.14
N LYS A 350 4.14 0.32 17.29
CA LYS A 350 3.71 -0.58 18.39
C LYS A 350 2.51 -1.46 18.05
N ASP A 351 1.63 -1.03 17.15
CA ASP A 351 0.41 -1.76 16.79
C ASP A 351 0.58 -2.60 15.50
N ALA A 352 1.81 -2.72 15.00
CA ALA A 352 2.19 -3.48 13.82
C ALA A 352 2.94 -4.78 14.16
N ALA A 353 3.30 -5.57 13.15
CA ALA A 353 4.18 -6.72 13.29
C ALA A 353 5.50 -6.33 14.01
N LYS A 354 6.08 -7.30 14.71
CA LYS A 354 7.32 -7.13 15.50
C LYS A 354 8.50 -7.90 14.95
N GLU A 355 8.22 -8.90 14.12
CA GLU A 355 9.23 -9.76 13.51
C GLU A 355 9.08 -9.76 11.99
N PHE A 356 10.20 -9.74 11.28
CA PHE A 356 10.20 -9.61 9.82
C PHE A 356 11.18 -10.60 9.19
N ASP A 357 10.72 -11.29 8.14
CA ASP A 357 11.58 -12.06 7.22
C ASP A 357 12.24 -11.13 6.16
N GLY A 358 11.64 -9.96 5.92
CA GLY A 358 12.15 -8.93 5.03
C GLY A 358 11.18 -7.75 4.91
N PHE A 359 11.67 -6.63 4.38
CA PHE A 359 10.85 -5.49 3.99
C PHE A 359 11.51 -4.71 2.86
N ASP A 360 10.74 -3.84 2.21
CA ASP A 360 11.26 -2.93 1.19
C ASP A 360 11.63 -1.58 1.82
N LEU A 361 12.73 -0.98 1.38
CA LEU A 361 13.08 0.42 1.61
C LEU A 361 12.97 1.16 0.28
N ARG A 362 11.84 1.85 0.12
CA ARG A 362 11.40 2.48 -1.12
C ARG A 362 11.84 3.93 -1.21
N THR A 363 12.06 4.38 -2.43
CA THR A 363 12.03 5.80 -2.81
C THR A 363 10.85 6.03 -3.75
N ALA A 364 10.39 7.27 -3.90
CA ALA A 364 9.45 7.64 -4.97
C ALA A 364 10.17 7.50 -6.31
N GLN A 365 9.66 6.71 -7.26
CA GLN A 365 10.28 6.64 -8.60
C GLN A 365 9.61 7.64 -9.53
N ASN A 366 8.29 7.52 -9.66
CA ASN A 366 7.47 8.41 -10.46
C ASN A 366 7.20 9.71 -9.70
N TYR A 367 7.10 10.83 -10.44
CA TYR A 367 6.90 12.16 -9.88
C TYR A 367 7.92 12.45 -8.78
N SER A 368 9.21 12.31 -9.11
CA SER A 368 10.32 12.48 -8.19
C SER A 368 11.35 13.43 -8.77
N TRP A 369 12.19 14.00 -7.90
CA TRP A 369 13.25 14.91 -8.32
C TRP A 369 14.40 14.16 -8.97
N HIS A 370 14.88 13.09 -8.32
CA HIS A 370 16.01 12.31 -8.82
C HIS A 370 15.72 11.54 -10.12
N MET A 371 14.45 11.33 -10.48
CA MET A 371 14.04 10.70 -11.73
C MET A 371 13.24 11.68 -12.59
N GLY A 372 13.95 12.65 -13.20
CA GLY A 372 13.37 13.53 -14.22
C GLY A 372 13.06 14.96 -13.75
N GLY A 373 13.39 15.32 -12.50
CA GLY A 373 13.20 16.68 -11.99
C GLY A 373 11.74 17.11 -11.90
N ASP A 374 10.83 16.20 -11.53
CA ASP A 374 9.39 16.46 -11.60
C ASP A 374 8.91 17.36 -10.44
N PRO A 375 8.38 18.57 -10.73
CA PRO A 375 7.89 19.48 -9.69
C PRO A 375 6.62 18.99 -8.99
N GLN A 376 5.96 17.93 -9.48
CA GLN A 376 4.78 17.34 -8.85
C GLN A 376 5.13 16.34 -7.73
N ALA A 377 6.39 16.23 -7.34
CA ALA A 377 6.82 15.34 -6.28
C ALA A 377 6.24 15.73 -4.91
N ILE A 378 5.58 14.77 -4.26
CA ILE A 378 5.11 14.91 -2.86
C ILE A 378 5.62 13.81 -1.94
N PHE A 379 6.26 12.76 -2.50
CA PHE A 379 6.88 11.63 -1.78
C PHE A 379 5.96 10.74 -0.91
N ILE A 380 4.68 11.07 -0.77
CA ILE A 380 3.73 10.40 0.15
C ILE A 380 2.54 9.70 -0.51
N ARG A 381 2.42 9.72 -1.86
CA ARG A 381 1.24 9.18 -2.58
C ARG A 381 0.93 7.72 -2.23
N ASP A 382 1.93 6.86 -2.35
CA ASP A 382 1.77 5.43 -2.14
C ASP A 382 1.42 5.11 -0.66
N GLN A 383 2.11 5.72 0.30
CA GLN A 383 1.79 5.58 1.73
C GLN A 383 0.40 6.12 2.08
N PHE A 384 -0.03 7.25 1.51
CA PHE A 384 -1.35 7.83 1.74
C PHE A 384 -2.48 6.85 1.35
N ASN A 385 -2.36 6.16 0.22
CA ASN A 385 -3.38 5.20 -0.21
C ASN A 385 -3.42 3.97 0.72
N ARG A 386 -2.27 3.50 1.22
CA ARG A 386 -2.25 2.41 2.22
C ARG A 386 -2.82 2.85 3.57
N ASP A 387 -2.50 4.06 4.01
CA ASP A 387 -3.11 4.66 5.21
C ASP A 387 -4.63 4.84 5.03
N THR A 388 -5.10 5.10 3.81
CA THR A 388 -6.53 5.13 3.48
C THR A 388 -7.18 3.78 3.67
N GLN A 389 -6.60 2.71 3.12
CA GLN A 389 -7.10 1.35 3.31
C GLN A 389 -7.12 0.95 4.79
N LEU A 390 -6.08 1.32 5.56
CA LEU A 390 -6.01 1.10 6.99
C LEU A 390 -7.13 1.84 7.74
N ALA A 391 -7.39 3.11 7.39
CA ALA A 391 -8.45 3.91 7.97
C ALA A 391 -9.87 3.39 7.65
N MET A 392 -10.01 2.58 6.60
CA MET A 392 -11.26 1.89 6.26
C MET A 392 -11.48 0.60 7.08
N GLY A 393 -10.53 0.24 7.95
CA GLY A 393 -10.61 -0.89 8.87
C GLY A 393 -10.01 -2.19 8.35
N HIS A 394 -9.25 -2.14 7.26
CA HIS A 394 -8.56 -3.31 6.69
C HIS A 394 -7.10 -3.33 7.10
N PRO A 395 -6.47 -4.52 7.27
CA PRO A 395 -5.02 -4.60 7.26
C PRO A 395 -4.49 -4.02 5.94
N ALA A 396 -3.38 -3.28 6.03
CA ALA A 396 -2.70 -2.67 4.89
C ALA A 396 -1.20 -2.66 5.17
N ALA A 397 -0.37 -2.71 4.12
CA ALA A 397 1.08 -2.63 4.28
C ALA A 397 1.47 -1.27 4.90
N ARG A 398 2.19 -1.29 6.01
CA ARG A 398 2.62 -0.08 6.71
C ARG A 398 3.97 0.41 6.19
N GLY A 399 4.26 1.67 6.46
CA GLY A 399 5.52 2.31 6.11
C GLY A 399 5.79 3.56 6.92
N ASN A 400 7.08 3.79 7.16
CA ASN A 400 7.64 4.93 7.88
C ASN A 400 8.75 5.57 7.05
N PHE A 401 9.01 6.86 7.28
CA PHE A 401 10.01 7.64 6.54
C PHE A 401 11.34 7.73 7.27
N TYR A 402 12.43 7.75 6.51
CA TYR A 402 13.80 7.73 7.00
C TYR A 402 14.71 8.59 6.14
N HIS A 403 15.77 9.10 6.78
CA HIS A 403 17.00 9.48 6.07
C HIS A 403 17.79 8.20 5.74
N LEU A 404 18.29 8.07 4.51
CA LEU A 404 19.15 6.96 4.13
C LEU A 404 20.62 7.38 4.08
N TYR A 405 21.49 6.55 4.62
CA TYR A 405 22.94 6.63 4.46
C TYR A 405 23.48 5.33 3.86
N ILE A 406 24.38 5.46 2.87
CA ILE A 406 25.04 4.35 2.19
C ILE A 406 26.55 4.47 2.44
N ASN A 407 27.13 3.55 3.22
CA ASN A 407 28.53 3.64 3.65
C ASN A 407 28.90 5.05 4.18
N GLY A 408 27.98 5.70 4.90
CA GLY A 408 28.16 7.06 5.44
C GLY A 408 27.79 8.22 4.50
N GLN A 409 27.59 7.97 3.20
CA GLN A 409 27.11 8.98 2.25
C GLN A 409 25.60 9.18 2.39
N TYR A 410 25.13 10.42 2.53
CA TYR A 410 23.70 10.70 2.58
C TYR A 410 23.02 10.48 1.22
N TRP A 411 21.86 9.81 1.24
CA TRP A 411 21.15 9.35 0.05
C TRP A 411 19.71 9.85 -0.05
N GLY A 412 19.26 10.68 0.89
CA GLY A 412 17.94 11.32 0.83
C GLY A 412 16.83 10.59 1.58
N LEU A 413 15.61 11.01 1.28
CA LEU A 413 14.36 10.54 1.88
C LEU A 413 13.95 9.18 1.32
N TYR A 414 13.66 8.22 2.21
CA TYR A 414 13.16 6.89 1.88
C TYR A 414 11.95 6.52 2.75
N ASN A 415 11.14 5.56 2.28
CA ASN A 415 9.97 5.02 2.95
C ASN A 415 10.11 3.50 3.07
N THR A 416 10.09 2.95 4.27
CA THR A 416 9.93 1.50 4.43
C THR A 416 8.53 1.06 3.98
N CYS A 417 8.40 -0.18 3.53
CA CYS A 417 7.11 -0.76 3.16
C CYS A 417 7.09 -2.25 3.55
N GLU A 418 6.10 -2.63 4.35
CA GLU A 418 5.75 -4.04 4.54
C GLU A 418 5.38 -4.67 3.19
N ARG A 419 5.56 -5.99 3.08
CA ARG A 419 5.18 -6.74 1.89
C ARG A 419 3.96 -7.57 2.20
N ALA A 420 2.90 -7.44 1.40
CA ALA A 420 1.67 -8.23 1.52
C ALA A 420 1.89 -9.70 1.07
N GLU A 421 2.82 -10.38 1.74
CA GLU A 421 3.23 -11.78 1.53
C GLU A 421 2.71 -12.66 2.68
N ALA A 422 3.02 -13.96 2.65
CA ALA A 422 2.46 -14.91 3.62
C ALA A 422 2.85 -14.59 5.08
N SER A 423 4.04 -14.04 5.34
CA SER A 423 4.46 -13.60 6.68
C SER A 423 3.71 -12.37 7.18
N PHE A 424 3.27 -11.48 6.28
CA PHE A 424 2.36 -10.39 6.61
C PHE A 424 0.97 -10.96 6.96
N ALA A 425 0.49 -11.94 6.20
CA ALA A 425 -0.77 -12.60 6.48
C ALA A 425 -0.77 -13.28 7.86
N GLU A 426 0.31 -14.00 8.22
CA GLU A 426 0.49 -14.56 9.56
C GLU A 426 0.38 -13.50 10.67
N SER A 427 1.02 -12.34 10.47
CA SER A 427 1.04 -11.26 11.46
C SER A 427 -0.31 -10.58 11.66
N TYR A 428 -1.10 -10.41 10.60
CA TYR A 428 -2.31 -9.57 10.63
C TYR A 428 -3.62 -10.32 10.42
N LEU A 429 -3.57 -11.52 9.86
CA LEU A 429 -4.72 -12.39 9.59
C LEU A 429 -4.70 -13.67 10.46
N GLY A 430 -3.59 -13.94 11.16
CA GLY A 430 -3.41 -15.10 12.05
C GLY A 430 -3.00 -16.37 11.30
N GLY A 431 -3.01 -17.53 11.98
CA GLY A 431 -2.58 -18.80 11.37
C GLY A 431 -1.07 -18.88 11.15
N ASN A 432 -0.62 -19.80 10.29
CA ASN A 432 0.79 -19.93 9.89
C ASN A 432 0.97 -19.38 8.47
N LYS A 433 2.11 -18.75 8.16
CA LYS A 433 2.42 -18.30 6.79
C LYS A 433 2.28 -19.41 5.74
N ASP A 434 2.61 -20.66 6.09
CA ASP A 434 2.47 -21.83 5.21
C ASP A 434 1.00 -22.25 4.99
N ASP A 435 0.01 -21.51 5.51
CA ASP A 435 -1.40 -21.70 5.21
C ASP A 435 -1.93 -20.75 4.12
N TYR A 436 -1.11 -19.80 3.64
CA TYR A 436 -1.60 -18.73 2.76
C TYR A 436 -1.27 -18.95 1.28
N ASP A 437 -2.23 -18.58 0.43
CA ASP A 437 -2.01 -18.29 -0.98
C ASP A 437 -1.90 -16.77 -1.15
N VAL A 438 -0.80 -16.30 -1.76
CA VAL A 438 -0.58 -14.89 -2.08
C VAL A 438 -0.43 -14.74 -3.57
N ILE A 439 -1.40 -14.07 -4.19
CA ILE A 439 -1.46 -13.84 -5.63
C ILE A 439 -1.10 -12.39 -5.92
N LYS A 440 -0.27 -12.20 -6.92
CA LYS A 440 -0.04 -10.89 -7.51
C LYS A 440 0.17 -11.02 -9.00
N ASN A 441 0.15 -9.89 -9.68
CA ASN A 441 0.51 -9.87 -11.09
C ASN A 441 2.04 -9.99 -11.29
N ARG A 442 2.48 -10.88 -12.17
CA ARG A 442 3.82 -10.91 -12.77
C ARG A 442 3.83 -9.90 -13.90
N GLY A 443 4.83 -9.04 -14.02
CA GLY A 443 4.92 -8.11 -15.16
C GLY A 443 5.86 -6.93 -14.91
N GLY A 444 6.13 -6.18 -15.99
CA GLY A 444 7.10 -5.08 -16.04
C GLY A 444 8.49 -5.51 -16.53
N PHE A 445 9.43 -4.57 -16.62
CA PHE A 445 10.84 -4.81 -17.02
C PHE A 445 11.66 -5.71 -16.07
N ALA A 446 10.99 -6.53 -15.24
CA ALA A 446 11.58 -7.22 -14.11
C ALA A 446 11.95 -8.68 -14.35
N SER A 447 11.82 -9.21 -15.56
CA SER A 447 12.13 -10.63 -15.76
C SER A 447 12.51 -11.04 -17.19
N GLY A 448 12.86 -10.10 -18.08
CA GLY A 448 13.13 -10.44 -19.49
C GLY A 448 11.95 -11.09 -20.22
N ALA A 449 10.76 -11.17 -19.60
CA ALA A 449 9.62 -11.96 -20.04
C ALA A 449 8.73 -11.26 -21.09
N GLY A 450 9.23 -10.19 -21.71
CA GLY A 450 8.38 -9.26 -22.45
C GLY A 450 7.33 -8.58 -21.57
N GLN A 451 6.50 -7.71 -22.14
CA GLN A 451 5.46 -6.97 -21.43
C GLN A 451 4.29 -7.85 -20.91
N LYS A 452 4.33 -9.18 -21.06
CA LYS A 452 3.19 -10.02 -20.71
C LYS A 452 2.99 -10.09 -19.20
N THR A 453 1.87 -9.55 -18.74
CA THR A 453 1.41 -9.63 -17.36
C THR A 453 0.59 -10.89 -17.12
N SER A 454 0.77 -11.57 -15.98
CA SER A 454 -0.09 -12.69 -15.56
C SER A 454 -0.11 -12.92 -14.05
N PRO A 455 -1.27 -13.18 -13.42
CA PRO A 455 -1.32 -13.52 -12.00
C PRO A 455 -0.53 -14.78 -11.70
N TYR A 456 0.24 -14.74 -10.61
CA TYR A 456 0.98 -15.88 -10.09
C TYR A 456 0.99 -15.88 -8.57
N ALA A 457 1.23 -17.04 -7.98
CA ALA A 457 1.42 -17.17 -6.54
C ALA A 457 2.87 -16.82 -6.17
N THR A 458 3.08 -15.83 -5.30
CA THR A 458 4.39 -15.64 -4.63
C THR A 458 4.60 -16.64 -3.52
N ASP A 459 3.51 -17.02 -2.86
CA ASP A 459 3.45 -17.96 -1.75
C ASP A 459 2.24 -18.86 -1.98
N GLY A 460 2.39 -20.15 -1.68
CA GLY A 460 1.31 -21.12 -1.88
C GLY A 460 1.09 -21.51 -3.34
N ASN A 461 -0.18 -21.57 -3.76
CA ASN A 461 -0.56 -21.92 -5.12
C ASN A 461 -1.70 -21.02 -5.66
N ILE A 462 -2.01 -21.15 -6.95
CA ILE A 462 -2.98 -20.28 -7.65
C ILE A 462 -4.39 -20.89 -7.75
N GLU A 463 -4.62 -22.08 -7.21
CA GLU A 463 -5.82 -22.87 -7.55
C GLU A 463 -7.12 -22.24 -7.02
N ALA A 464 -7.09 -21.62 -5.83
CA ALA A 464 -8.25 -20.88 -5.33
C ALA A 464 -8.60 -19.66 -6.19
N TRP A 465 -7.59 -18.99 -6.74
CA TRP A 465 -7.78 -17.85 -7.64
C TRP A 465 -8.42 -18.29 -8.97
N LYS A 466 -7.96 -19.41 -9.55
CA LYS A 466 -8.59 -20.02 -10.75
C LYS A 466 -10.07 -20.36 -10.50
N ARG A 467 -10.41 -20.91 -9.33
CA ARG A 467 -11.81 -21.21 -8.97
C ARG A 467 -12.66 -19.94 -8.86
N LEU A 468 -12.14 -18.91 -8.19
CA LEU A 468 -12.82 -17.61 -8.09
C LEU A 468 -13.06 -17.00 -9.46
N TYR A 469 -12.04 -16.99 -10.33
CA TYR A 469 -12.15 -16.50 -11.69
C TYR A 469 -13.18 -17.28 -12.52
N ALA A 470 -13.19 -18.61 -12.44
CA ALA A 470 -14.14 -19.45 -13.17
C ALA A 470 -15.60 -19.19 -12.74
N LEU A 471 -15.85 -19.02 -11.44
CA LEU A 471 -17.18 -18.63 -10.93
C LEU A 471 -17.58 -17.25 -11.44
N ALA A 472 -16.67 -16.27 -11.38
CA ALA A 472 -16.92 -14.93 -11.88
C ALA A 472 -17.24 -14.94 -13.39
N LYS A 473 -16.50 -15.72 -14.18
CA LYS A 473 -16.72 -15.87 -15.63
C LYS A 473 -18.05 -16.56 -15.97
N SER A 474 -18.58 -17.39 -15.06
CA SER A 474 -19.89 -18.05 -15.23
C SER A 474 -21.09 -17.11 -15.02
N GLY A 475 -20.85 -15.88 -14.54
CA GLY A 475 -21.87 -14.88 -14.23
C GLY A 475 -22.23 -14.87 -12.74
N LEU A 476 -22.24 -13.67 -12.15
CA LEU A 476 -22.52 -13.47 -10.71
C LEU A 476 -23.87 -12.78 -10.45
N GLY A 477 -24.65 -12.49 -11.49
CA GLY A 477 -26.03 -12.03 -11.33
C GLY A 477 -26.96 -13.06 -10.67
N ASN A 478 -26.63 -14.35 -10.75
CA ASN A 478 -27.36 -15.40 -10.03
C ASN A 478 -26.97 -15.41 -8.55
N SER A 479 -27.96 -15.23 -7.66
CA SER A 479 -27.76 -15.22 -6.20
C SER A 479 -27.09 -16.50 -5.69
N GLU A 480 -27.38 -17.68 -6.24
CA GLU A 480 -26.72 -18.93 -5.84
C GLU A 480 -25.22 -18.92 -6.18
N THR A 481 -24.85 -18.52 -7.40
CA THR A 481 -23.42 -18.44 -7.81
C THR A 481 -22.68 -17.39 -7.00
N TYR A 482 -23.29 -16.22 -6.78
CA TYR A 482 -22.72 -15.18 -5.94
C TYR A 482 -22.53 -15.66 -4.49
N GLN A 483 -23.57 -16.24 -3.87
CA GLN A 483 -23.47 -16.77 -2.52
C GLN A 483 -22.43 -17.90 -2.41
N LYS A 484 -22.33 -18.78 -3.40
CA LYS A 484 -21.31 -19.83 -3.45
C LYS A 484 -19.89 -19.25 -3.44
N THR A 485 -19.66 -18.13 -4.12
CA THR A 485 -18.38 -17.41 -4.11
C THR A 485 -18.02 -16.90 -2.71
N LEU A 486 -19.04 -16.56 -1.91
CA LEU A 486 -18.91 -16.16 -0.51
C LEU A 486 -18.87 -17.34 0.47
N GLY A 487 -18.90 -18.59 -0.03
CA GLY A 487 -18.99 -19.78 0.81
C GLY A 487 -20.37 -20.03 1.42
N ASN A 488 -21.44 -19.49 0.85
CA ASN A 488 -22.78 -19.57 1.40
C ASN A 488 -23.71 -20.48 0.57
N ASN A 489 -24.79 -20.94 1.20
CA ASN A 489 -25.98 -21.45 0.54
C ASN A 489 -26.71 -20.31 -0.18
N PRO A 490 -27.65 -20.62 -1.11
CA PRO A 490 -28.43 -19.60 -1.81
C PRO A 490 -29.19 -18.62 -0.90
N ASP A 491 -29.54 -19.04 0.33
CA ASP A 491 -30.22 -18.22 1.34
C ASP A 491 -29.27 -17.31 2.15
N GLY A 492 -27.97 -17.31 1.83
CA GLY A 492 -26.94 -16.52 2.50
C GLY A 492 -26.35 -17.13 3.77
N THR A 493 -26.82 -18.32 4.19
CA THR A 493 -26.24 -19.01 5.35
C THR A 493 -24.92 -19.69 4.98
N ARG A 494 -23.95 -19.74 5.91
CA ARG A 494 -22.64 -20.38 5.67
C ARG A 494 -22.81 -21.86 5.28
N ASN A 495 -22.21 -22.26 4.17
CA ASN A 495 -22.14 -23.66 3.75
C ASN A 495 -20.72 -24.22 3.98
N PRO A 496 -20.48 -25.04 5.02
CA PRO A 496 -19.13 -25.53 5.34
C PRO A 496 -18.48 -26.40 4.25
N LYS A 497 -19.22 -26.81 3.21
CA LYS A 497 -18.67 -27.53 2.04
C LYS A 497 -18.10 -26.60 0.97
N TYR A 498 -18.40 -25.31 1.04
CA TYR A 498 -17.89 -24.32 0.12
C TYR A 498 -16.75 -23.55 0.77
N ASP A 499 -15.67 -23.38 0.02
CA ASP A 499 -14.65 -22.41 0.33
C ASP A 499 -15.24 -21.00 0.27
N VAL A 500 -14.89 -20.15 1.24
CA VAL A 500 -15.02 -18.70 1.05
C VAL A 500 -13.91 -18.28 0.07
N LEU A 501 -14.29 -17.76 -1.09
CA LEU A 501 -13.34 -17.38 -2.14
C LEU A 501 -13.13 -15.88 -2.21
N LEU A 502 -14.12 -15.06 -1.84
CA LEU A 502 -14.04 -13.61 -1.92
C LEU A 502 -14.47 -12.96 -0.60
N ASP A 503 -13.71 -11.96 -0.16
CA ASP A 503 -14.17 -11.00 0.85
C ASP A 503 -14.75 -9.77 0.12
N PRO A 504 -16.10 -9.64 0.03
CA PRO A 504 -16.71 -8.60 -0.79
C PRO A 504 -16.55 -7.22 -0.16
N VAL A 505 -16.51 -7.12 1.17
CA VAL A 505 -16.33 -5.83 1.86
C VAL A 505 -14.93 -5.29 1.60
N ASN A 506 -13.91 -6.15 1.67
CA ASN A 506 -12.55 -5.75 1.35
C ASN A 506 -12.39 -5.40 -0.14
N LEU A 507 -12.99 -6.16 -1.07
CA LEU A 507 -12.95 -5.82 -2.49
C LEU A 507 -13.54 -4.43 -2.76
N ILE A 508 -14.73 -4.14 -2.21
CA ILE A 508 -15.39 -2.85 -2.39
C ILE A 508 -14.50 -1.72 -1.86
N ASP A 509 -14.05 -1.83 -0.62
CA ASP A 509 -13.24 -0.79 0.01
C ASP A 509 -11.90 -0.58 -0.70
N TYR A 510 -11.25 -1.66 -1.15
CA TYR A 510 -10.04 -1.61 -1.98
C TYR A 510 -10.29 -0.81 -3.27
N MET A 511 -11.39 -1.10 -3.97
CA MET A 511 -11.75 -0.36 -5.19
C MET A 511 -12.08 1.10 -4.92
N LEU A 512 -12.75 1.41 -3.80
CA LEU A 512 -13.04 2.80 -3.42
C LEU A 512 -11.76 3.62 -3.16
N VAL A 513 -10.68 3.02 -2.63
CA VAL A 513 -9.38 3.70 -2.52
C VAL A 513 -8.80 4.02 -3.90
N ILE A 514 -8.86 3.07 -4.84
CA ILE A 514 -8.40 3.24 -6.23
C ILE A 514 -9.18 4.34 -6.95
N PHE A 515 -10.50 4.32 -6.82
CA PHE A 515 -11.37 5.35 -7.41
C PHE A 515 -11.09 6.70 -6.76
N TYR A 516 -11.00 6.77 -5.42
CA TYR A 516 -10.72 8.01 -4.75
C TYR A 516 -9.38 8.61 -5.15
N GLY A 517 -8.31 7.82 -5.17
CA GLY A 517 -6.97 8.28 -5.57
C GLY A 517 -6.83 8.55 -7.07
N GLY A 518 -7.75 8.06 -7.90
CA GLY A 518 -7.64 8.10 -9.36
C GLY A 518 -6.46 7.26 -9.86
N ASN A 519 -6.26 6.06 -9.30
CA ASN A 519 -5.07 5.26 -9.59
C ASN A 519 -5.07 4.78 -11.05
N MET A 520 -4.16 5.33 -11.85
CA MET A 520 -4.07 5.02 -13.28
C MET A 520 -3.32 3.71 -13.57
N ASP A 521 -2.66 3.10 -12.59
CA ASP A 521 -1.84 1.90 -12.80
C ASP A 521 -2.23 0.73 -11.90
N SER A 522 -3.45 0.73 -11.34
CA SER A 522 -3.96 -0.38 -10.53
C SER A 522 -5.48 -0.43 -10.47
N PRO A 523 -6.09 -1.63 -10.40
CA PRO A 523 -5.51 -2.92 -10.75
C PRO A 523 -5.58 -3.17 -12.25
N ALA A 524 -6.38 -2.39 -13.00
CA ALA A 524 -6.30 -2.26 -14.45
C ALA A 524 -5.44 -1.02 -14.79
N SER A 525 -4.46 -1.18 -15.68
CA SER A 525 -3.52 -0.10 -15.99
C SER A 525 -3.96 0.70 -17.22
N LYS A 526 -4.18 2.01 -17.03
CA LYS A 526 -4.42 2.98 -18.11
C LYS A 526 -3.21 3.09 -19.05
N PHE A 527 -2.00 2.97 -18.50
CA PHE A 527 -0.76 2.98 -19.28
C PHE A 527 -0.62 1.77 -20.21
N MET A 528 -1.36 0.69 -19.94
CA MET A 528 -1.46 -0.50 -20.77
C MET A 528 -2.85 -0.61 -21.43
N GLY A 529 -3.44 0.55 -21.78
CA GLY A 529 -4.69 0.65 -22.54
C GLY A 529 -5.93 0.17 -21.78
N ASN A 530 -5.87 0.04 -20.45
CA ASN A 530 -6.88 -0.63 -19.62
C ASN A 530 -7.14 -2.09 -20.00
N ASN A 531 -6.23 -2.72 -20.75
CA ASN A 531 -6.34 -4.11 -21.21
C ASN A 531 -5.53 -5.09 -20.35
N MET A 532 -4.68 -4.58 -19.47
CA MET A 532 -3.75 -5.39 -18.68
C MET A 532 -3.84 -5.06 -17.19
N ALA A 533 -3.65 -6.09 -16.37
CA ALA A 533 -3.60 -5.95 -14.93
C ALA A 533 -2.25 -5.35 -14.48
N ASN A 534 -2.23 -4.67 -13.34
CA ASN A 534 -0.99 -4.24 -12.68
C ASN A 534 -1.16 -3.96 -11.18
N ASN A 535 -0.05 -3.90 -10.43
CA ASN A 535 0.04 -3.35 -9.07
C ASN A 535 -1.06 -3.73 -8.07
N TRP A 536 -1.29 -5.03 -7.86
CA TRP A 536 -2.20 -5.53 -6.83
C TRP A 536 -1.64 -6.78 -6.15
N TYR A 537 -2.09 -7.02 -4.92
CA TYR A 537 -1.89 -8.25 -4.15
C TYR A 537 -3.22 -8.78 -3.66
N GLY A 538 -3.40 -10.11 -3.71
CA GLY A 538 -4.54 -10.83 -3.15
C GLY A 538 -4.05 -11.92 -2.20
N ILE A 539 -4.56 -11.97 -0.98
CA ILE A 539 -4.17 -12.96 0.04
C ILE A 539 -5.41 -13.74 0.47
N ARG A 540 -5.27 -15.07 0.58
CA ARG A 540 -6.31 -15.95 1.10
C ARG A 540 -5.72 -17.08 1.94
N SER A 541 -6.38 -17.43 3.05
CA SER A 541 -6.05 -18.64 3.81
C SER A 541 -6.57 -19.90 3.10
N ARG A 542 -5.75 -20.95 3.03
CA ARG A 542 -6.14 -22.26 2.50
C ARG A 542 -7.11 -23.04 3.39
N LYS A 543 -7.39 -22.57 4.61
CA LYS A 543 -8.41 -23.15 5.50
C LYS A 543 -9.83 -23.02 4.94
N GLY A 544 -10.05 -22.13 3.98
CA GLY A 544 -11.31 -22.02 3.25
C GLY A 544 -12.44 -21.29 3.98
N ASP A 545 -12.14 -20.66 5.11
CA ASP A 545 -13.08 -19.89 5.94
C ASP A 545 -13.01 -18.37 5.72
N GLN A 546 -11.99 -17.89 5.01
CA GLN A 546 -11.80 -16.48 4.65
C GLN A 546 -11.53 -16.35 3.15
N GLY A 547 -12.17 -15.38 2.50
CA GLY A 547 -11.99 -15.11 1.08
C GLY A 547 -10.74 -14.32 0.75
N PHE A 548 -10.45 -14.16 -0.53
CA PHE A 548 -9.39 -13.27 -1.00
C PHE A 548 -9.65 -11.84 -0.52
N ARG A 549 -8.61 -11.25 0.10
CA ARG A 549 -8.50 -9.83 0.42
C ARG A 549 -7.42 -9.19 -0.43
N PHE A 550 -7.65 -7.97 -0.86
CA PHE A 550 -6.78 -7.21 -1.74
C PHE A 550 -6.11 -6.07 -1.00
N PHE A 551 -4.86 -5.78 -1.38
CA PHE A 551 -4.01 -4.83 -0.69
C PHE A 551 -3.48 -3.79 -1.67
N ILE A 552 -3.59 -2.51 -1.28
CA ILE A 552 -3.07 -1.40 -2.05
C ILE A 552 -1.55 -1.54 -2.19
N TRP A 553 -1.07 -1.45 -3.43
CA TRP A 553 0.34 -1.58 -3.76
C TRP A 553 0.71 -0.63 -4.90
N ASP A 554 1.89 -0.02 -4.80
CA ASP A 554 2.47 0.85 -5.84
C ASP A 554 1.52 1.96 -6.33
N ALA A 555 0.85 2.63 -5.39
CA ALA A 555 -0.21 3.60 -5.67
C ALA A 555 0.33 5.02 -5.91
N GLU A 556 1.46 5.15 -6.61
CA GLU A 556 2.12 6.42 -6.88
C GLU A 556 1.49 7.21 -8.04
N HIS A 557 0.74 6.56 -8.92
CA HIS A 557 -0.04 7.20 -9.99
C HIS A 557 -1.42 7.68 -9.50
N THR A 558 -1.45 8.38 -8.36
CA THR A 558 -2.65 8.89 -7.69
C THR A 558 -2.53 10.37 -7.33
N LEU A 559 -3.67 11.03 -7.05
CA LEU A 559 -3.73 12.44 -6.67
C LEU A 559 -3.18 13.39 -7.75
N LEU A 560 -3.33 13.01 -9.03
CA LEU A 560 -2.85 13.76 -10.18
C LEU A 560 -3.99 14.56 -10.80
N GLU A 561 -4.96 13.88 -11.42
CA GLU A 561 -6.08 14.54 -12.07
C GLU A 561 -7.34 14.50 -11.19
N LEU A 562 -7.95 15.67 -10.98
CA LEU A 562 -9.15 15.80 -10.13
C LEU A 562 -10.31 14.94 -10.65
N ASP A 563 -10.43 14.83 -11.97
CA ASP A 563 -11.57 14.19 -12.63
C ASP A 563 -11.26 12.78 -13.16
N GLU A 564 -10.08 12.21 -12.82
CA GLU A 564 -9.74 10.85 -13.28
C GLU A 564 -10.81 9.86 -12.84
N ASP A 565 -11.42 9.18 -13.81
CA ASP A 565 -12.43 8.16 -13.57
C ASP A 565 -11.81 6.77 -13.76
N ARG A 566 -11.82 5.98 -12.69
CA ARG A 566 -11.32 4.61 -12.67
C ARG A 566 -12.44 3.59 -12.41
N THR A 567 -13.71 3.99 -12.44
CA THR A 567 -14.86 3.12 -12.13
C THR A 567 -15.07 2.01 -13.18
N GLY A 568 -14.61 2.22 -14.42
CA GLY A 568 -14.71 1.26 -15.52
C GLY A 568 -16.07 1.30 -16.25
N PRO A 569 -16.48 0.20 -16.91
CA PRO A 569 -15.79 -1.08 -16.99
C PRO A 569 -14.53 -1.03 -17.86
N PHE A 570 -13.53 -1.83 -17.50
CA PHE A 570 -12.34 -2.07 -18.30
C PHE A 570 -12.23 -3.55 -18.72
N PRO A 571 -11.66 -3.83 -19.90
CA PRO A 571 -11.51 -5.18 -20.42
C PRO A 571 -10.40 -6.00 -19.74
N ALA A 572 -9.45 -5.34 -19.05
CA ALA A 572 -8.43 -6.03 -18.27
C ALA A 572 -9.08 -7.02 -17.28
N GLY A 573 -8.83 -8.31 -17.50
CA GLY A 573 -9.36 -9.40 -16.68
C GLY A 573 -10.40 -10.28 -17.35
N ASP A 574 -10.85 -9.96 -18.56
CA ASP A 574 -11.75 -10.85 -19.31
C ASP A 574 -11.09 -12.18 -19.71
N GLN A 575 -9.75 -12.19 -19.78
CA GLN A 575 -8.92 -13.39 -19.89
C GLN A 575 -8.18 -13.62 -18.56
N PHE A 576 -7.93 -14.89 -18.23
CA PHE A 576 -7.36 -15.27 -16.93
C PHE A 576 -5.99 -14.63 -16.70
N GLU A 577 -5.18 -14.51 -17.75
CA GLU A 577 -3.86 -13.88 -17.72
C GLU A 577 -3.92 -12.41 -17.33
N GLN A 578 -5.07 -11.74 -17.46
CA GLN A 578 -5.25 -10.37 -16.98
C GLN A 578 -6.20 -10.29 -15.79
N SER A 579 -6.61 -11.43 -15.22
CA SER A 579 -7.56 -11.46 -14.11
C SER A 579 -7.04 -10.66 -12.93
N ASN A 580 -7.92 -9.84 -12.36
CA ASN A 580 -7.57 -8.85 -11.36
C ASN A 580 -8.80 -8.46 -10.52
N PRO A 581 -8.60 -7.76 -9.39
CA PRO A 581 -9.69 -7.40 -8.48
C PRO A 581 -10.75 -6.47 -9.10
N GLN A 582 -10.38 -5.55 -9.99
CA GLN A 582 -11.36 -4.66 -10.62
C GLN A 582 -12.28 -5.41 -11.58
N TRP A 583 -11.75 -6.40 -12.29
CA TRP A 583 -12.59 -7.25 -13.11
C TRP A 583 -13.56 -8.08 -12.26
N LEU A 584 -13.10 -8.64 -11.13
CA LEU A 584 -13.98 -9.33 -10.18
C LEU A 584 -15.07 -8.40 -9.64
N TRP A 585 -14.72 -7.16 -9.30
CA TRP A 585 -15.66 -6.12 -8.93
C TRP A 585 -16.71 -5.93 -10.00
N GLN A 586 -16.30 -5.75 -11.27
CA GLN A 586 -17.22 -5.59 -12.40
C GLN A 586 -18.18 -6.78 -12.54
N GLN A 587 -17.68 -8.01 -12.38
CA GLN A 587 -18.56 -9.20 -12.43
C GLN A 587 -19.53 -9.22 -11.25
N CYS A 588 -19.07 -8.85 -10.05
CA CYS A 588 -19.92 -8.81 -8.86
C CYS A 588 -21.04 -7.75 -8.98
N LEU A 589 -20.88 -6.70 -9.78
CA LEU A 589 -21.92 -5.68 -10.00
C LEU A 589 -23.19 -6.24 -10.66
N GLU A 590 -23.16 -7.44 -11.24
CA GLU A 590 -24.38 -8.13 -11.69
C GLU A 590 -25.30 -8.52 -10.52
N SER A 591 -24.75 -8.72 -9.32
CA SER A 591 -25.49 -9.08 -8.11
C SER A 591 -26.14 -7.85 -7.46
N ALA A 592 -27.46 -7.87 -7.31
CA ALA A 592 -28.19 -6.82 -6.60
C ALA A 592 -27.75 -6.69 -5.13
N GLU A 593 -27.38 -7.80 -4.48
CA GLU A 593 -26.88 -7.78 -3.10
C GLU A 593 -25.49 -7.14 -3.01
N PHE A 594 -24.62 -7.40 -4.00
CA PHE A 594 -23.33 -6.73 -4.05
C PHE A 594 -23.49 -5.23 -4.31
N ARG A 595 -24.38 -4.82 -5.23
CA ARG A 595 -24.68 -3.39 -5.47
C ARG A 595 -25.21 -2.68 -4.22
N MET A 596 -26.09 -3.33 -3.47
CA MET A 596 -26.56 -2.77 -2.18
C MET A 596 -25.41 -2.65 -1.18
N LEU A 597 -24.53 -3.65 -1.10
CA LEU A 597 -23.35 -3.58 -0.25
C LEU A 597 -22.39 -2.46 -0.70
N VAL A 598 -22.23 -2.23 -2.00
CA VAL A 598 -21.48 -1.09 -2.55
C VAL A 598 -22.05 0.22 -2.05
N ALA A 599 -23.37 0.42 -2.15
CA ALA A 599 -24.04 1.60 -1.62
C ALA A 599 -23.78 1.76 -0.11
N ASP A 600 -23.85 0.68 0.66
CA ASP A 600 -23.56 0.72 2.11
C ASP A 600 -22.12 1.15 2.41
N ARG A 601 -21.14 0.67 1.63
CA ARG A 601 -19.74 1.06 1.79
C ARG A 601 -19.51 2.51 1.36
N ILE A 602 -20.18 2.98 0.32
CA ILE A 602 -20.16 4.41 -0.08
C ILE A 602 -20.71 5.27 1.07
N GLN A 603 -21.88 4.93 1.62
CA GLN A 603 -22.48 5.65 2.75
C GLN A 603 -21.53 5.68 3.97
N ARG A 604 -20.86 4.57 4.26
CA ARG A 604 -19.90 4.46 5.37
C ARG A 604 -18.68 5.36 5.19
N HIS A 605 -18.15 5.46 3.98
CA HIS A 605 -16.83 6.07 3.76
C HIS A 605 -16.89 7.50 3.23
N PHE A 606 -17.93 7.89 2.51
CA PHE A 606 -18.04 9.22 1.90
C PHE A 606 -18.84 10.24 2.73
N PHE A 607 -19.54 9.79 3.77
CA PHE A 607 -20.41 10.64 4.60
C PHE A 607 -19.99 10.60 6.07
N ASN A 608 -20.53 11.53 6.86
CA ASN A 608 -20.27 11.65 8.31
C ASN A 608 -18.76 11.74 8.62
N GLU A 609 -18.24 10.82 9.44
CA GLU A 609 -16.81 10.71 9.76
C GLU A 609 -16.08 9.66 8.89
N GLY A 610 -16.67 9.30 7.74
CA GLY A 610 -16.14 8.31 6.83
C GLY A 610 -14.72 8.62 6.35
N ALA A 611 -13.99 7.56 6.00
CA ALA A 611 -12.57 7.65 5.67
C ALA A 611 -12.29 8.53 4.43
N LEU A 612 -13.23 8.64 3.49
CA LEU A 612 -13.10 9.33 2.20
C LEU A 612 -13.81 10.70 2.17
N THR A 613 -14.22 11.22 3.33
CA THR A 613 -14.71 12.60 3.45
C THR A 613 -13.55 13.61 3.27
N PRO A 614 -13.83 14.84 2.81
CA PRO A 614 -12.79 15.87 2.63
C PRO A 614 -11.99 16.14 3.91
N LYS A 615 -12.65 16.07 5.08
CA LYS A 615 -12.00 16.23 6.39
C LYS A 615 -11.03 15.09 6.68
N SER A 616 -11.46 13.83 6.50
CA SER A 616 -10.68 12.64 6.85
C SER A 616 -9.45 12.46 5.95
N VAL A 617 -9.60 12.67 4.64
CA VAL A 617 -8.48 12.56 3.68
C VAL A 617 -7.46 13.68 3.87
N LEU A 618 -7.91 14.92 4.12
CA LEU A 618 -7.04 16.04 4.42
C LEU A 618 -6.25 15.78 5.71
N ALA A 619 -6.93 15.36 6.79
CA ALA A 619 -6.27 15.06 8.06
C ALA A 619 -5.18 13.99 7.89
N ARG A 620 -5.45 12.91 7.14
CA ARG A 620 -4.45 11.86 6.87
C ARG A 620 -3.26 12.36 6.06
N LEU A 621 -3.46 13.16 5.01
CA LEU A 621 -2.35 13.73 4.25
C LEU A 621 -1.51 14.66 5.13
N LEU A 622 -2.14 15.52 5.94
CA LEU A 622 -1.43 16.49 6.77
C LEU A 622 -0.53 15.83 7.83
N VAL A 623 -0.90 14.65 8.34
CA VAL A 623 -0.03 13.85 9.21
C VAL A 623 1.27 13.50 8.50
N ARG A 624 1.19 12.96 7.27
CA ARG A 624 2.37 12.57 6.47
C ARG A 624 3.15 13.76 5.94
N LYS A 625 2.47 14.85 5.59
CA LYS A 625 3.10 16.12 5.22
C LYS A 625 4.00 16.60 6.37
N LYS A 626 3.44 16.71 7.59
CA LYS A 626 4.17 17.16 8.78
C LYS A 626 5.35 16.24 9.12
N GLU A 627 5.18 14.93 8.92
CA GLU A 627 6.24 13.95 9.16
C GLU A 627 7.49 14.24 8.32
N ILE A 628 7.34 14.56 7.03
CA ILE A 628 8.48 14.67 6.11
C ILE A 628 8.91 16.09 5.77
N GLU A 629 8.12 17.13 6.08
CA GLU A 629 8.33 18.49 5.54
C GLU A 629 9.74 19.04 5.78
N ARG A 630 10.35 18.71 6.92
CA ARG A 630 11.72 19.09 7.25
C ARG A 630 12.73 18.30 6.42
N ALA A 631 12.58 16.98 6.37
CA ALA A 631 13.45 16.09 5.60
C ALA A 631 13.45 16.39 4.09
N VAL A 632 12.38 17.01 3.55
CA VAL A 632 12.33 17.44 2.15
C VAL A 632 13.37 18.51 1.83
N VAL A 633 13.81 19.34 2.80
CA VAL A 633 14.95 20.27 2.60
C VAL A 633 16.22 19.49 2.24
N CYS A 634 16.47 18.39 2.96
CA CYS A 634 17.62 17.53 2.69
C CYS A 634 17.48 16.78 1.36
N GLU A 635 16.27 16.41 0.94
CA GLU A 635 16.01 15.88 -0.39
C GLU A 635 16.26 16.94 -1.49
N SER A 636 15.95 18.21 -1.23
CA SER A 636 16.23 19.32 -2.16
C SER A 636 17.72 19.50 -2.37
N ALA A 637 18.48 19.51 -1.27
CA ALA A 637 19.93 19.61 -1.34
C ALA A 637 20.57 18.39 -2.03
N ARG A 638 20.03 17.19 -1.83
CA ARG A 638 20.64 15.96 -2.35
C ARG A 638 20.27 15.63 -3.79
N TRP A 639 19.05 15.94 -4.21
CA TRP A 639 18.47 15.44 -5.46
C TRP A 639 17.70 16.51 -6.26
N GLY A 640 17.63 17.75 -5.77
CA GLY A 640 16.81 18.79 -6.37
C GLY A 640 17.39 19.34 -7.68
N ASP A 641 18.70 19.27 -7.85
CA ASP A 641 19.45 19.79 -9.01
C ASP A 641 19.64 18.75 -10.13
N ILE A 642 19.08 17.56 -9.97
CA ILE A 642 19.14 16.54 -11.01
C ILE A 642 18.49 17.05 -12.30
N GLN A 643 19.33 17.11 -13.35
CA GLN A 643 18.92 17.52 -14.69
C GLN A 643 18.55 16.33 -15.59
N GLY A 644 17.66 16.54 -16.55
CA GLY A 644 17.27 15.54 -17.56
C GLY A 644 15.78 15.21 -17.49
N GLY A 645 15.12 15.16 -18.65
CA GLY A 645 13.69 14.85 -18.74
C GLY A 645 13.38 13.39 -18.45
N PHE A 646 12.12 13.09 -18.17
CA PHE A 646 11.64 11.72 -18.03
C PHE A 646 11.79 10.97 -19.38
N PRO A 647 12.29 9.73 -19.38
CA PRO A 647 12.62 8.96 -20.61
C PRO A 647 11.45 8.75 -21.59
N PHE A 648 10.21 8.78 -21.11
CA PHE A 648 9.01 8.53 -21.91
C PHE A 648 8.30 9.82 -22.33
N GLY A 649 8.99 10.96 -22.23
CA GLY A 649 8.46 12.28 -22.55
C GLY A 649 8.25 13.14 -21.30
N GLY A 650 8.46 14.44 -21.47
CA GLY A 650 8.39 15.46 -20.44
C GLY A 650 9.40 16.57 -20.74
N PRO A 651 9.04 17.86 -20.57
CA PRO A 651 9.98 18.93 -20.82
C PRO A 651 11.18 18.79 -19.88
N SER A 652 12.40 18.91 -20.42
CA SER A 652 13.58 19.12 -19.58
C SER A 652 13.40 20.47 -18.87
N ARG A 653 13.58 20.52 -17.55
CA ARG A 653 13.67 21.80 -16.84
C ARG A 653 14.85 22.57 -17.42
N ARG A 654 14.60 23.82 -17.82
CA ARG A 654 15.62 24.76 -18.26
C ARG A 654 15.43 26.08 -17.53
N GLY A 655 16.53 26.75 -17.22
CA GLY A 655 16.53 28.09 -16.67
C GLY A 655 15.93 29.11 -17.66
N PRO A 656 15.66 30.34 -17.21
CA PRO A 656 15.09 31.41 -18.05
C PRO A 656 15.89 31.72 -19.33
N ASP A 657 17.19 31.43 -19.32
CA ASP A 657 18.15 31.59 -20.40
C ASP A 657 18.45 30.27 -21.15
N GLY A 658 17.72 29.21 -20.85
CA GLY A 658 17.96 27.87 -21.38
C GLY A 658 19.04 27.07 -20.63
N GLY A 659 19.63 27.64 -19.57
CA GLY A 659 20.68 27.05 -18.74
C GLY A 659 20.15 26.20 -17.57
N ASP A 660 20.93 26.17 -16.49
CA ASP A 660 20.59 25.42 -15.28
C ASP A 660 19.34 26.02 -14.59
N PRO A 661 18.25 25.27 -14.43
CA PRO A 661 17.04 25.74 -13.74
C PRO A 661 17.22 25.94 -12.22
N GLY A 662 18.35 25.52 -11.65
CA GLY A 662 18.58 25.45 -10.21
C GLY A 662 17.85 24.27 -9.56
N PRO A 663 18.06 24.04 -8.25
CA PRO A 663 17.48 22.91 -7.54
C PRO A 663 15.97 23.08 -7.33
N LEU A 664 15.24 21.96 -7.39
CA LEU A 664 13.88 21.83 -6.87
C LEU A 664 13.91 21.92 -5.35
N THR A 665 13.04 22.76 -4.78
CA THR A 665 13.08 23.07 -3.35
C THR A 665 11.80 22.73 -2.61
N ARG A 666 11.93 22.53 -1.29
CA ARG A 666 10.81 22.33 -0.38
C ARG A 666 9.80 23.48 -0.41
N ASP A 667 10.28 24.73 -0.37
CA ASP A 667 9.40 25.90 -0.23
C ASP A 667 8.74 26.36 -1.53
N VAL A 668 9.24 25.92 -2.69
CA VAL A 668 8.67 26.24 -4.00
C VAL A 668 7.91 25.04 -4.54
N GLU A 669 8.59 24.04 -5.12
CA GLU A 669 7.94 22.99 -5.89
C GLU A 669 7.18 21.99 -5.01
N TRP A 670 7.78 21.49 -3.94
CA TRP A 670 7.09 20.53 -3.07
C TRP A 670 5.87 21.16 -2.40
N LYS A 671 6.02 22.37 -1.85
CA LYS A 671 4.90 23.11 -1.25
C LYS A 671 3.79 23.37 -2.28
N THR A 672 4.13 23.77 -3.50
CA THR A 672 3.15 23.97 -4.58
C THR A 672 2.41 22.68 -4.92
N ALA A 673 3.13 21.55 -5.03
CA ALA A 673 2.53 20.25 -5.30
C ALA A 673 1.58 19.78 -4.18
N ILE A 674 1.95 20.01 -2.92
CA ILE A 674 1.10 19.76 -1.75
C ILE A 674 -0.13 20.68 -1.77
N ASP A 675 0.05 21.98 -1.98
CA ASP A 675 -1.03 22.97 -1.97
C ASP A 675 -2.06 22.71 -3.08
N ARG A 676 -1.63 22.22 -4.25
CA ARG A 676 -2.52 21.76 -5.31
C ARG A 676 -3.47 20.65 -4.84
N ILE A 677 -2.97 19.70 -4.05
CA ILE A 677 -3.77 18.59 -3.54
C ILE A 677 -4.70 19.07 -2.41
N VAL A 678 -4.15 19.83 -1.46
CA VAL A 678 -4.88 20.32 -0.29
C VAL A 678 -6.01 21.28 -0.69
N ASN A 679 -5.75 22.20 -1.62
CA ASN A 679 -6.68 23.27 -1.97
C ASN A 679 -7.51 22.96 -3.23
N GLY A 680 -6.96 22.15 -4.16
CA GLY A 680 -7.60 21.85 -5.44
C GLY A 680 -8.27 20.47 -5.48
N TYR A 681 -7.60 19.44 -4.96
CA TYR A 681 -8.04 18.05 -5.10
C TYR A 681 -9.03 17.62 -4.01
N PHE A 682 -8.61 17.61 -2.73
CA PHE A 682 -9.43 17.06 -1.64
C PHE A 682 -10.76 17.76 -1.37
N PRO A 683 -10.90 19.08 -1.51
CA PRO A 683 -12.20 19.72 -1.29
C PRO A 683 -13.28 19.27 -2.28
N LYS A 684 -12.88 18.72 -3.43
CA LYS A 684 -13.79 18.38 -4.55
C LYS A 684 -13.87 16.89 -4.83
N ARG A 685 -12.80 16.12 -4.58
CA ARG A 685 -12.67 14.73 -5.02
C ARG A 685 -13.77 13.81 -4.48
N THR A 686 -14.20 13.98 -3.23
CA THR A 686 -15.29 13.20 -2.64
C THR A 686 -16.56 13.31 -3.49
N THR A 687 -16.96 14.52 -3.88
CA THR A 687 -18.14 14.75 -4.74
C THR A 687 -17.92 14.20 -6.14
N VAL A 688 -16.76 14.44 -6.76
CA VAL A 688 -16.45 13.90 -8.10
C VAL A 688 -16.62 12.38 -8.17
N VAL A 689 -16.11 11.67 -7.17
CA VAL A 689 -16.20 10.19 -7.14
C VAL A 689 -17.62 9.72 -6.84
N LEU A 690 -18.38 10.44 -6.00
CA LEU A 690 -19.80 10.15 -5.80
C LEU A 690 -20.59 10.31 -7.10
N ASP A 691 -20.33 11.37 -7.87
CA ASP A 691 -20.97 11.62 -9.16
C ASP A 691 -20.61 10.52 -10.17
N GLN A 692 -19.34 10.10 -10.24
CA GLN A 692 -18.89 8.97 -11.06
C GLN A 692 -19.63 7.67 -10.69
N LEU A 693 -19.74 7.36 -9.39
CA LEU A 693 -20.42 6.15 -8.92
C LEU A 693 -21.94 6.22 -9.15
N TRP A 694 -22.55 7.40 -9.02
CA TRP A 694 -23.96 7.62 -9.32
C TRP A 694 -24.26 7.46 -10.81
N MET A 695 -23.42 8.01 -11.70
CA MET A 695 -23.54 7.81 -13.15
C MET A 695 -23.43 6.34 -13.57
N GLN A 696 -22.71 5.51 -12.79
CA GLN A 696 -22.64 4.05 -12.98
C GLN A 696 -23.83 3.30 -12.36
N GLY A 697 -24.78 4.00 -11.73
CA GLY A 697 -25.93 3.40 -11.03
C GLY A 697 -25.55 2.61 -9.78
N LEU A 698 -24.42 2.95 -9.14
CA LEU A 698 -23.91 2.26 -7.94
C LEU A 698 -24.28 2.97 -6.63
N TRP A 699 -24.85 4.17 -6.75
CA TRP A 699 -25.36 4.96 -5.65
C TRP A 699 -26.84 5.23 -5.88
N PRO A 700 -27.75 4.78 -4.99
CA PRO A 700 -29.20 4.96 -5.17
C PRO A 700 -29.64 6.41 -4.95
N ASP A 701 -30.78 6.78 -5.54
CA ASP A 701 -31.38 8.12 -5.37
C ASP A 701 -31.98 8.30 -3.96
N LEU A 702 -32.42 7.20 -3.34
CA LEU A 702 -32.94 7.22 -1.97
C LEU A 702 -31.81 7.34 -0.93
N ALA A 703 -31.62 8.56 -0.41
CA ALA A 703 -30.62 8.84 0.62
C ALA A 703 -30.85 8.06 1.93
N ALA A 704 -29.76 7.71 2.62
CA ALA A 704 -29.83 7.06 3.92
C ALA A 704 -30.44 7.98 5.00
N PRO A 705 -31.15 7.44 6.02
CA PRO A 705 -31.64 8.24 7.13
C PRO A 705 -30.50 8.94 7.87
N THR A 706 -30.75 10.17 8.29
CA THR A 706 -29.85 10.98 9.13
C THR A 706 -30.26 10.88 10.60
N LEU A 707 -29.28 11.01 11.48
CA LEU A 707 -29.46 10.97 12.93
C LEU A 707 -29.25 12.39 13.49
N ASN A 708 -29.98 12.80 14.53
CA ASN A 708 -29.70 14.07 15.23
C ASN A 708 -28.32 14.09 15.91
N GLN A 709 -27.72 12.93 16.13
CA GLN A 709 -26.33 12.75 16.50
C GLN A 709 -25.81 11.45 15.88
N HIS A 710 -24.70 11.50 15.14
CA HIS A 710 -24.10 10.30 14.53
C HIS A 710 -23.17 9.59 15.52
N GLY A 711 -23.77 8.85 16.46
CA GLY A 711 -23.02 8.04 17.43
C GLY A 711 -22.29 8.86 18.50
N GLY A 712 -21.27 8.26 19.12
CA GLY A 712 -20.49 8.87 20.20
C GLY A 712 -21.11 8.69 21.58
N HIS A 713 -20.57 9.45 22.55
CA HIS A 713 -21.02 9.40 23.95
C HIS A 713 -22.32 10.17 24.13
N VAL A 714 -23.28 9.57 24.83
CA VAL A 714 -24.58 10.19 25.12
C VAL A 714 -25.02 9.92 26.56
N ALA A 715 -25.87 10.82 27.09
CA ALA A 715 -26.52 10.59 28.37
C ALA A 715 -27.53 9.43 28.28
N ARG A 716 -27.73 8.73 29.39
CA ARG A 716 -28.76 7.69 29.50
C ARG A 716 -30.14 8.29 29.20
N GLY A 717 -30.87 7.67 28.28
CA GLY A 717 -32.18 8.15 27.82
C GLY A 717 -32.10 9.20 26.71
N PHE A 718 -30.93 9.42 26.09
CA PHE A 718 -30.78 10.30 24.93
C PHE A 718 -31.82 9.95 23.86
N ALA A 719 -32.61 10.96 23.47
CA ALA A 719 -33.67 10.81 22.48
C ALA A 719 -33.10 10.89 21.06
N LEU A 720 -32.76 9.72 20.50
CA LEU A 720 -32.29 9.60 19.13
C LEU A 720 -33.46 9.80 18.15
N THR A 721 -33.34 10.74 17.23
CA THR A 721 -34.30 10.96 16.15
C THR A 721 -33.69 10.62 14.81
N LEU A 722 -34.46 9.91 13.96
CA LEU A 722 -34.09 9.57 12.59
C LEU A 722 -34.90 10.42 11.61
N LYS A 723 -34.28 10.85 10.50
CA LYS A 723 -34.95 11.60 9.43
C LYS A 723 -34.55 11.07 8.06
N ALA A 724 -35.52 10.82 7.20
CA ALA A 724 -35.33 10.49 5.79
C ALA A 724 -36.04 11.52 4.93
N GLY A 725 -35.53 11.75 3.72
CA GLY A 725 -36.18 12.64 2.75
C GLY A 725 -37.50 12.06 2.22
N GLU A 726 -37.58 10.73 2.14
CA GLU A 726 -38.74 9.97 1.66
C GLU A 726 -38.78 8.57 2.31
N GLY A 727 -39.96 7.97 2.36
CA GLY A 727 -40.14 6.58 2.77
C GLY A 727 -40.20 6.33 4.27
N ALA A 728 -40.50 5.07 4.63
CA ALA A 728 -40.50 4.62 6.01
C ALA A 728 -39.06 4.32 6.47
N ILE A 729 -38.73 4.68 7.71
CA ILE A 729 -37.41 4.39 8.29
C ILE A 729 -37.49 3.10 9.10
N TYR A 730 -36.59 2.17 8.79
CA TYR A 730 -36.40 0.92 9.53
C TYR A 730 -35.05 0.95 10.24
N PHE A 731 -35.01 0.50 11.50
CA PHE A 731 -33.80 0.49 12.29
C PHE A 731 -33.66 -0.75 13.19
N THR A 732 -32.44 -1.02 13.62
CA THR A 732 -32.10 -2.00 14.65
C THR A 732 -31.19 -1.35 15.70
N LEU A 733 -31.15 -1.92 16.91
CA LEU A 733 -30.27 -1.47 18.00
C LEU A 733 -29.21 -2.53 18.36
N ASP A 734 -29.31 -3.74 17.80
CA ASP A 734 -28.40 -4.86 18.05
C ASP A 734 -27.26 -4.94 17.02
N GLY A 735 -27.17 -3.97 16.11
CA GLY A 735 -26.19 -3.93 15.04
C GLY A 735 -26.47 -4.87 13.85
N SER A 736 -27.62 -5.53 13.80
CA SER A 736 -28.07 -6.27 12.61
C SER A 736 -28.60 -5.33 11.52
N ASP A 737 -28.56 -5.72 10.25
CA ASP A 737 -29.13 -4.89 9.18
C ASP A 737 -30.67 -4.93 9.23
N PRO A 738 -31.38 -3.77 9.12
CA PRO A 738 -32.84 -3.75 8.99
C PRO A 738 -33.35 -4.36 7.67
N ARG A 739 -32.49 -4.57 6.68
CA ARG A 739 -32.77 -5.28 5.42
C ARG A 739 -32.19 -6.70 5.47
N SER A 740 -32.98 -7.69 5.07
CA SER A 740 -32.57 -9.08 4.85
C SER A 740 -32.19 -9.34 3.39
N LEU A 741 -31.53 -10.47 3.14
CA LEU A 741 -31.18 -10.94 1.80
C LEU A 741 -32.42 -10.93 0.88
N GLY A 742 -32.24 -10.48 -0.37
CA GLY A 742 -33.31 -10.36 -1.35
C GLY A 742 -34.20 -9.13 -1.15
N GLY A 743 -33.82 -8.19 -0.27
CA GLY A 743 -34.51 -6.92 -0.10
C GLY A 743 -35.76 -6.96 0.77
N LYS A 744 -35.95 -8.04 1.55
CA LYS A 744 -37.04 -8.12 2.53
C LYS A 744 -36.70 -7.32 3.79
N THR A 745 -37.72 -6.86 4.50
CA THR A 745 -37.55 -6.29 5.84
C THR A 745 -37.07 -7.38 6.81
N SER A 746 -36.05 -7.07 7.60
CA SER A 746 -35.54 -7.96 8.63
C SER A 746 -36.56 -8.18 9.74
N PRO A 747 -36.74 -9.41 10.27
CA PRO A 747 -37.59 -9.64 11.45
C PRO A 747 -37.12 -8.89 12.70
N LYS A 748 -35.86 -8.43 12.73
CA LYS A 748 -35.27 -7.62 13.80
C LYS A 748 -35.48 -6.11 13.62
N ALA A 749 -35.94 -5.69 12.44
CA ALA A 749 -36.15 -4.28 12.14
C ALA A 749 -37.37 -3.74 12.90
N LYS A 750 -37.23 -2.52 13.40
CA LYS A 750 -38.32 -1.72 13.94
C LYS A 750 -38.58 -0.54 13.00
N THR A 751 -39.83 -0.14 12.87
CA THR A 751 -40.19 1.09 12.16
C THR A 751 -40.03 2.29 13.11
N PHE A 752 -39.44 3.37 12.62
CA PHE A 752 -39.28 4.60 13.40
C PHE A 752 -40.55 5.46 13.31
N GLU A 753 -41.17 5.70 14.47
CA GLU A 753 -42.38 6.53 14.62
C GLU A 753 -42.14 7.67 15.61
N THR A 754 -41.40 7.39 16.69
CA THR A 754 -41.09 8.33 17.77
C THR A 754 -39.59 8.28 18.13
N PRO A 755 -39.04 9.31 18.78
CA PRO A 755 -37.66 9.30 19.26
C PRO A 755 -37.31 8.04 20.06
N ILE A 756 -36.13 7.48 19.82
CA ILE A 756 -35.64 6.24 20.42
C ILE A 756 -34.81 6.58 21.67
N PRO A 757 -35.18 6.14 22.88
CA PRO A 757 -34.38 6.38 24.07
C PRO A 757 -33.15 5.47 24.12
N ILE A 758 -31.96 6.03 23.97
CA ILE A 758 -30.68 5.30 24.09
C ILE A 758 -30.31 5.19 25.57
N SER A 759 -30.64 4.05 26.17
CA SER A 759 -30.42 3.78 27.60
C SER A 759 -29.18 2.93 27.91
N GLU A 760 -28.66 2.25 26.89
CA GLU A 760 -27.49 1.37 26.95
C GLU A 760 -26.64 1.58 25.69
N SER A 761 -25.35 1.25 25.78
CA SER A 761 -24.44 1.30 24.62
C SER A 761 -24.93 0.34 23.54
N CYS A 762 -25.09 0.82 22.32
CA CYS A 762 -25.68 0.06 21.23
C CYS A 762 -25.08 0.43 19.87
N VAL A 763 -25.35 -0.39 18.85
CA VAL A 763 -25.05 -0.07 17.45
C VAL A 763 -26.38 0.10 16.73
N VAL A 764 -26.65 1.33 16.32
CA VAL A 764 -27.84 1.67 15.54
C VAL A 764 -27.52 1.48 14.08
N LYS A 765 -28.37 0.72 13.38
CA LYS A 765 -28.35 0.59 11.93
C LYS A 765 -29.71 0.97 11.39
N CYS A 766 -29.76 1.83 10.38
CA CYS A 766 -31.01 2.30 9.82
C CYS A 766 -30.96 2.46 8.30
N ARG A 767 -32.13 2.28 7.68
CA ARG A 767 -32.38 2.47 6.24
C ARG A 767 -33.76 3.10 6.05
N ALA A 768 -33.94 3.83 4.96
CA ALA A 768 -35.24 4.21 4.44
C ALA A 768 -35.70 3.18 3.41
N PHE A 769 -37.01 3.02 3.27
CA PHE A 769 -37.63 2.23 2.21
C PHE A 769 -38.76 3.04 1.57
N SER A 770 -38.64 3.29 0.27
CA SER A 770 -39.67 3.97 -0.54
C SER A 770 -39.75 3.34 -1.92
N ASN A 771 -40.95 3.24 -2.50
CA ASN A 771 -41.18 2.79 -3.87
C ASN A 771 -40.48 1.47 -4.27
N GLY A 772 -40.34 0.53 -3.33
CA GLY A 772 -39.68 -0.76 -3.58
C GLY A 772 -38.15 -0.73 -3.48
N GLU A 773 -37.57 0.41 -3.12
CA GLU A 773 -36.12 0.62 -3.02
C GLU A 773 -35.69 0.86 -1.57
N TRP A 774 -34.54 0.28 -1.21
CA TRP A 774 -33.88 0.50 0.07
C TRP A 774 -32.79 1.55 -0.09
N SER A 775 -32.69 2.46 0.87
CA SER A 775 -31.55 3.36 0.99
C SER A 775 -30.28 2.59 1.36
N PRO A 776 -29.09 3.19 1.19
CA PRO A 776 -27.87 2.73 1.82
C PRO A 776 -28.01 2.66 3.34
N LEU A 777 -27.18 1.83 3.97
CA LEU A 777 -27.13 1.65 5.41
C LEU A 777 -26.43 2.82 6.09
N ASN A 778 -27.12 3.49 7.02
CA ASN A 778 -26.44 4.37 7.98
C ASN A 778 -26.24 3.64 9.32
N GLU A 779 -25.00 3.57 9.79
CA GLU A 779 -24.58 2.89 11.02
C GLU A 779 -23.93 3.90 11.97
N ALA A 780 -24.31 3.86 13.25
CA ALA A 780 -23.74 4.68 14.30
C ALA A 780 -23.60 3.89 15.62
N ARG A 781 -22.46 4.04 16.30
CA ARG A 781 -22.22 3.45 17.62
C ARG A 781 -22.45 4.48 18.71
N PHE A 782 -23.29 4.16 19.68
CA PHE A 782 -23.51 4.98 20.87
C PHE A 782 -22.89 4.32 22.10
N SER A 783 -22.20 5.11 22.90
CA SER A 783 -21.75 4.72 24.24
C SER A 783 -22.53 5.50 25.30
N VAL A 784 -23.11 4.77 26.25
CA VAL A 784 -23.80 5.35 27.42
C VAL A 784 -22.89 5.18 28.63
N ALA A 785 -22.72 6.23 29.43
CA ALA A 785 -21.92 6.17 30.65
C ALA A 785 -22.40 5.02 31.56
N ALA A 786 -21.45 4.30 32.17
CA ALA A 786 -21.74 3.31 33.20
C ALA A 786 -22.49 3.99 34.36
N LYS A 787 -23.33 3.23 35.08
CA LYS A 787 -23.88 3.73 36.34
C LYS A 787 -22.70 4.07 37.27
N PRO A 788 -22.71 5.24 37.94
CA PRO A 788 -21.74 5.56 38.98
C PRO A 788 -21.61 4.44 40.01
#